data_AF-A0A4P7WB80-F1
#
_entry.id   AF-A0A4P7WB80-F1
#
_cell.length_a   1.000
_cell.length_b   1.000
_cell.length_c   1.000
_cell.angle_alpha   90.00
_cell.angle_beta   90.00
_cell.angle_gamma   90.00
#
_symmetry.space_group_name_H-M   'P 1'
#
loop_
_entity.id
_entity.type
_entity.pdbx_description
1 polymer ?
#
loop_
_entity_poly.entity_id
_entity_poly.type
_entity_poly.pdbx_seq_one_letter_code
_entity_poly.pdbx_strand_id
1 'polypeptide(L)'
;MMDIELAPILLTLAFLLIVISFVQPVAKKLEISETVLLAILGIALGSASLAIINSLGFELLETPAEMLINFPINSEGFLLIFLPVLVFQGAMAIDVRSLAHETATVLLLAVVAVAVSTLTIGLAIYPFAGESLVICFLLGSIVATTDPSAVAGIFREVGAASRLGRLVEGEALFNDAAAIAIFSILIASLVAHQEIHFNEAVFDFLKEFIGATVVGAALGLAILGFVGRLGTFPAAEASLTLALPYISYIVCENMLGFSGVVGSVASGLIMSAYGPSTFRPKVWKFLEELWGQLAFWAGSLIFLLASMFVPRLMMGMTKWDWALILVASIAGLIARSIVIFGLFPILALSRIAPAVPFRFQLTMAWGGLRGAITLALALAVVENRDLSEHIARFIGIVATGFVLVTLLLNGTTLRFLVVKLGLNQLSPIDAAMRKQAISIGIGIVVKRVEKTAIEHGFYENVRRNIVKQLERRQKKINENNNFKTALDNRDQVTVALMTIASQEKTILLDFFKIPGLTRGPVIQDLLRSVEAMIDGSKLDGRLGYILARRKRLKPTFRLKFAQFLHRHFRIDRPLMNCMRDLFEMLLIAHLVSTSLLKFVEERMKTALGIHITDIVTEILIGQAKSIDDALKTLRRHYPGYAEMLEGRILRQISLYFESEEYATLANENLISPELHRELNRSIDANHQRLEKQAIGGFDLRDGIAERLAQFPIFSGVSAKTLEKLGKEASIQFVSPGTVLLTRDQKVRSVFPILSGVAEYHQAGIDRKLEPGDIIGADCFIDKRKCLAAVRIIKYSHLLVISSRKFKKFLEENPQVKVRLERANKDREELS
;
A
#
# COMPACT_ATOMS: atom_id res chain seq x y z
N MET A 1 30.18 -24.14 28.00
CA MET A 1 30.23 -23.10 29.05
C MET A 1 29.27 -21.94 28.71
N MET A 2 28.11 -22.24 28.08
CA MET A 2 27.17 -21.25 27.52
C MET A 2 25.74 -21.42 28.08
N ASP A 3 25.54 -22.38 29.00
CA ASP A 3 24.22 -22.77 29.52
C ASP A 3 23.82 -22.04 30.81
N ILE A 4 24.73 -21.30 31.45
CA ILE A 4 24.47 -20.61 32.73
C ILE A 4 23.97 -19.15 32.51
N GLU A 5 24.11 -18.58 31.31
CA GLU A 5 23.79 -17.16 31.04
C GLU A 5 22.39 -16.91 30.45
N LEU A 6 21.72 -17.92 29.89
CA LEU A 6 20.42 -17.71 29.22
C LEU A 6 19.26 -17.38 30.19
N ALA A 7 19.16 -18.12 31.30
CA ALA A 7 18.11 -17.88 32.29
C ALA A 7 18.13 -16.45 32.88
N PRO A 8 19.27 -15.90 33.30
CA PRO A 8 19.32 -14.52 33.80
C PRO A 8 19.06 -13.46 32.71
N ILE A 9 19.50 -13.67 31.46
CA ILE A 9 19.17 -12.78 30.33
C ILE A 9 17.65 -12.72 30.13
N LEU A 10 16.98 -13.88 30.14
CA LEU A 10 15.53 -13.97 30.00
C LEU A 10 14.81 -13.30 31.18
N LEU A 11 15.31 -13.46 32.41
CA LEU A 11 14.76 -12.79 33.59
C LEU A 11 14.89 -11.26 33.50
N THR A 12 16.05 -10.78 33.04
CA THR A 12 16.31 -9.35 32.84
C THR A 12 15.39 -8.79 31.75
N LEU A 13 15.27 -9.50 30.61
CA LEU A 13 14.38 -9.10 29.52
C LEU A 13 12.91 -9.06 29.99
N ALA A 14 12.47 -10.07 30.76
CA ALA A 14 11.13 -10.09 31.33
C ALA A 14 10.90 -8.92 32.29
N PHE A 15 11.87 -8.61 33.16
CA PHE A 15 11.81 -7.44 34.03
C PHE A 15 11.70 -6.13 33.24
N LEU A 16 12.53 -5.94 32.22
CA LEU A 16 12.47 -4.74 31.36
C LEU A 16 11.12 -4.61 30.65
N LEU A 17 10.54 -5.72 30.17
CA LEU A 17 9.20 -5.71 29.56
C LEU A 17 8.11 -5.34 30.57
N ILE A 18 8.20 -5.82 31.81
CA ILE A 18 7.30 -5.40 32.89
C ILE A 18 7.43 -3.90 33.12
N VAL A 19 8.65 -3.37 33.21
CA VAL A 19 8.91 -1.94 33.35
C VAL A 19 8.30 -1.14 32.19
N ILE A 20 8.52 -1.57 30.94
CA ILE A 20 7.95 -0.94 29.73
C ILE A 20 6.42 -0.92 29.78
N SER A 21 5.78 -1.97 30.29
CA SER A 21 4.30 -2.03 30.38
C SER A 21 3.70 -0.92 31.26
N PHE A 22 4.44 -0.44 32.27
CA PHE A 22 4.01 0.66 33.14
C PHE A 22 4.28 2.05 32.55
N VAL A 23 5.18 2.17 31.57
CA VAL A 23 5.57 3.46 30.97
C VAL A 23 4.37 4.12 30.29
N GLN A 24 3.63 3.39 29.46
CA GLN A 24 2.56 3.99 28.66
C GLN A 24 1.40 4.58 29.51
N PRO A 25 0.85 3.88 30.51
CA PRO A 25 -0.14 4.46 31.43
C PRO A 25 0.38 5.71 32.16
N VAL A 26 1.65 5.70 32.57
CA VAL A 26 2.27 6.82 33.31
C VAL A 26 2.55 8.01 32.38
N ALA A 27 3.09 7.77 31.18
CA ALA A 27 3.32 8.78 30.15
C ALA A 27 2.04 9.53 29.81
N LYS A 28 0.94 8.78 29.62
CA LYS A 28 -0.39 9.37 29.36
C LYS A 28 -0.91 10.21 30.52
N LYS A 29 -0.64 9.82 31.77
CA LYS A 29 -1.05 10.57 32.97
C LYS A 29 -0.23 11.84 33.16
N LEU A 30 1.05 11.81 32.80
CA LEU A 30 1.99 12.93 32.91
C LEU A 30 1.99 13.85 31.67
N GLU A 31 1.27 13.49 30.61
CA GLU A 31 1.24 14.20 29.32
C GLU A 31 2.64 14.40 28.69
N ILE A 32 3.56 13.47 28.95
CA ILE A 32 4.93 13.45 28.39
C ILE A 32 5.05 12.35 27.33
N SER A 33 6.02 12.51 26.42
CA SER A 33 6.32 11.50 25.40
C SER A 33 6.83 10.20 26.02
N GLU A 34 6.38 9.05 25.51
CA GLU A 34 6.79 7.72 25.96
C GLU A 34 8.32 7.54 25.90
N THR A 35 8.96 8.03 24.84
CA THR A 35 10.42 7.97 24.66
C THR A 35 11.18 8.78 25.70
N VAL A 36 10.67 9.96 26.09
CA VAL A 36 11.29 10.77 27.16
C VAL A 36 11.20 10.05 28.50
N LEU A 37 10.07 9.41 28.80
CA LEU A 37 9.91 8.64 30.02
C LEU A 37 10.81 7.39 30.04
N LEU A 38 10.94 6.69 28.90
CA LEU A 38 11.89 5.57 28.74
C LEU A 38 13.34 6.02 28.96
N ALA A 39 13.74 7.19 28.47
CA ALA A 39 15.07 7.75 28.71
C ALA A 39 15.33 7.98 30.20
N ILE A 40 14.42 8.69 30.86
CA ILE A 40 14.52 9.01 32.29
C ILE A 40 14.60 7.72 33.11
N LEU A 41 13.76 6.74 32.79
CA LEU A 41 13.71 5.47 33.48
C LEU A 41 14.96 4.62 33.24
N GLY A 42 15.48 4.58 32.01
CA GLY A 42 16.73 3.90 31.68
C GLY A 42 17.92 4.51 32.41
N ILE A 43 18.04 5.85 32.41
CA ILE A 43 19.07 6.57 33.16
C ILE A 43 18.94 6.30 34.66
N ALA A 44 17.72 6.30 35.21
CA ALA A 44 17.46 5.99 36.61
C ALA A 44 17.87 4.55 36.97
N LEU A 45 17.53 3.57 36.12
CA LEU A 45 17.93 2.17 36.31
C LEU A 45 19.45 2.00 36.19
N GLY A 46 20.09 2.64 35.21
CA GLY A 46 21.54 2.57 35.03
C GLY A 46 22.33 3.20 36.18
N SER A 47 21.86 4.36 36.67
CA SER A 47 22.46 5.05 37.81
C SER A 47 22.24 4.30 39.12
N ALA A 48 21.03 3.76 39.35
CA ALA A 48 20.74 2.92 40.50
C ALA A 48 21.61 1.65 40.50
N SER A 49 21.75 1.00 39.35
CA SER A 49 22.59 -0.19 39.21
C SER A 49 24.07 0.13 39.51
N LEU A 50 24.59 1.25 39.00
CA LEU A 50 25.96 1.70 39.27
C LEU A 50 26.18 2.04 40.75
N ALA A 51 25.17 2.65 41.40
CA ALA A 51 25.22 2.95 42.83
C ALA A 51 25.16 1.69 43.70
N ILE A 52 24.39 0.67 43.30
CA ILE A 52 24.33 -0.62 44.01
C ILE A 52 25.71 -1.29 43.95
N ILE A 53 26.31 -1.40 42.76
CA ILE A 53 27.65 -1.99 42.55
C ILE A 53 28.73 -1.24 43.36
N ASN A 54 28.65 0.09 43.45
CA ASN A 54 29.70 0.91 44.08
C ASN A 54 29.51 1.20 45.58
N SER A 55 28.32 1.02 46.17
CA SER A 55 28.03 1.52 47.53
C SER A 55 27.19 0.62 48.45
N LEU A 56 26.51 -0.40 47.95
CA LEU A 56 25.59 -1.20 48.79
C LEU A 56 25.90 -2.68 48.61
N GLY A 57 26.63 -3.26 49.57
CA GLY A 57 26.96 -4.69 49.68
C GLY A 57 25.75 -5.60 49.93
N PHE A 58 24.68 -5.42 49.15
CA PHE A 58 23.54 -6.32 49.09
C PHE A 58 23.85 -7.43 48.10
N GLU A 59 24.49 -8.51 48.57
CA GLU A 59 24.86 -9.70 47.76
C GLU A 59 23.69 -10.26 46.92
N LEU A 60 22.43 -10.08 47.37
CA LEU A 60 21.22 -10.54 46.67
C LEU A 60 20.80 -9.66 45.47
N LEU A 61 21.26 -8.40 45.39
CA LEU A 61 20.91 -7.46 44.32
C LEU A 61 22.09 -7.11 43.41
N GLU A 62 23.32 -7.50 43.78
CA GLU A 62 24.52 -7.32 42.97
C GLU A 62 24.46 -8.12 41.67
N THR A 63 24.01 -9.37 41.69
CA THR A 63 23.94 -10.23 40.48
C THR A 63 22.97 -9.70 39.42
N PRO A 64 21.73 -9.28 39.76
CA PRO A 64 20.85 -8.60 38.81
C PRO A 64 21.40 -7.26 38.34
N ALA A 65 22.02 -6.47 39.21
CA ALA A 65 22.58 -5.14 38.87
C ALA A 65 23.76 -5.25 37.88
N GLU A 66 24.69 -6.17 38.13
CA GLU A 66 25.80 -6.47 37.23
C GLU A 66 25.33 -6.95 35.86
N MET A 67 24.26 -7.74 35.79
CA MET A 67 23.68 -8.22 34.53
C MET A 67 22.90 -7.14 33.76
N LEU A 68 22.33 -6.15 34.44
CA LEU A 68 21.78 -4.96 33.78
C LEU A 68 22.92 -4.13 33.15
N ILE A 69 24.04 -3.92 33.85
CA ILE A 69 25.14 -3.06 33.34
C ILE A 69 26.03 -3.79 32.32
N ASN A 70 26.23 -5.09 32.48
CA ASN A 70 27.01 -5.95 31.59
C ASN A 70 26.08 -6.91 30.85
N PHE A 71 25.01 -6.38 30.27
CA PHE A 71 24.09 -7.18 29.48
C PHE A 71 24.87 -7.88 28.35
N PRO A 72 24.86 -9.22 28.25
CA PRO A 72 25.79 -9.99 27.41
C PRO A 72 25.46 -9.95 25.91
N ILE A 73 24.75 -8.92 25.45
CA ILE A 73 24.53 -8.65 24.03
C ILE A 73 25.42 -7.47 23.64
N ASN A 74 26.40 -7.73 22.79
CA ASN A 74 27.22 -6.68 22.17
C ASN A 74 26.37 -5.72 21.33
N SER A 75 26.86 -4.50 21.11
CA SER A 75 26.17 -3.49 20.28
C SER A 75 25.75 -4.02 18.90
N GLU A 76 26.54 -4.92 18.31
CA GLU A 76 26.26 -5.55 17.02
C GLU A 76 25.05 -6.50 17.07
N GLY A 77 24.98 -7.40 18.05
CA GLY A 77 23.84 -8.29 18.24
C GLY A 77 22.56 -7.52 18.55
N PHE A 78 22.67 -6.41 19.25
CA PHE A 78 21.56 -5.51 19.55
C PHE A 78 21.00 -4.85 18.27
N LEU A 79 21.87 -4.33 17.40
CA LEU A 79 21.45 -3.80 16.10
C LEU A 79 20.85 -4.89 15.22
N LEU A 80 21.48 -6.08 15.13
CA LEU A 80 21.02 -7.18 14.28
C LEU A 80 19.64 -7.74 14.67
N ILE A 81 19.32 -7.79 15.97
CA ILE A 81 18.05 -8.35 16.46
C ILE A 81 16.89 -7.36 16.25
N PHE A 82 17.08 -6.09 16.61
CA PHE A 82 15.98 -5.14 16.72
C PHE A 82 15.86 -4.19 15.52
N LEU A 83 16.95 -3.81 14.87
CA LEU A 83 16.94 -2.85 13.78
C LEU A 83 16.13 -3.35 12.56
N PRO A 84 16.28 -4.61 12.09
CA PRO A 84 15.47 -5.09 10.96
C PRO A 84 13.98 -5.05 11.25
N VAL A 85 13.56 -5.31 12.50
CA VAL A 85 12.16 -5.27 12.93
C VAL A 85 11.60 -3.85 12.88
N LEU A 86 12.33 -2.89 13.47
CA LEU A 86 11.92 -1.49 13.51
C LEU A 86 11.81 -0.88 12.12
N VAL A 87 12.83 -1.09 11.30
CA VAL A 87 12.93 -0.50 9.97
C VAL A 87 11.91 -1.13 9.02
N PHE A 88 11.69 -2.45 9.12
CA PHE A 88 10.65 -3.12 8.35
C PHE A 88 9.25 -2.68 8.75
N GLN A 89 8.96 -2.57 10.05
CA GLN A 89 7.66 -2.08 10.51
C GLN A 89 7.42 -0.64 10.09
N GLY A 90 8.43 0.23 10.22
CA GLY A 90 8.38 1.62 9.76
C GLY A 90 8.06 1.70 8.26
N ALA A 91 8.72 0.88 7.45
CA ALA A 91 8.44 0.77 6.02
C ALA A 91 7.04 0.22 5.71
N MET A 92 6.58 -0.78 6.47
CA MET A 92 5.26 -1.39 6.30
C MET A 92 4.11 -0.43 6.67
N ALA A 93 4.34 0.49 7.62
CA ALA A 93 3.34 1.48 8.05
C ALA A 93 3.16 2.65 7.07
N ILE A 94 4.15 2.92 6.21
CA ILE A 94 4.08 4.01 5.23
C ILE A 94 3.12 3.65 4.09
N ASP A 95 2.21 4.56 3.77
CA ASP A 95 1.46 4.50 2.50
C ASP A 95 2.39 4.89 1.33
N VAL A 96 2.94 3.87 0.66
CA VAL A 96 3.93 4.02 -0.43
C VAL A 96 3.38 4.85 -1.59
N ARG A 97 2.09 4.72 -1.89
CA ARG A 97 1.45 5.42 -3.00
C ARG A 97 1.35 6.91 -2.71
N SER A 98 0.96 7.23 -1.49
CA SER A 98 1.00 8.57 -0.93
C SER A 98 2.41 9.17 -0.91
N LEU A 99 3.42 8.37 -0.54
CA LEU A 99 4.83 8.78 -0.50
C LEU A 99 5.44 9.00 -1.90
N ALA A 100 4.94 8.28 -2.92
CA ALA A 100 5.42 8.37 -4.30
C ALA A 100 5.41 9.81 -4.85
N HIS A 101 4.43 10.63 -4.43
CA HIS A 101 4.32 12.03 -4.82
C HIS A 101 5.31 12.96 -4.10
N GLU A 102 5.86 12.52 -2.97
CA GLU A 102 6.78 13.29 -2.13
C GLU A 102 8.19 12.67 -2.10
N THR A 103 8.45 11.65 -2.93
CA THR A 103 9.68 10.85 -2.88
C THR A 103 10.93 11.68 -3.08
N ALA A 104 10.88 12.70 -3.96
CA ALA A 104 12.01 13.61 -4.14
C ALA A 104 12.33 14.41 -2.87
N THR A 105 11.30 14.95 -2.20
CA THR A 105 11.46 15.68 -0.92
C THR A 105 12.03 14.75 0.16
N VAL A 106 11.48 13.52 0.23
CA VAL A 106 11.88 12.53 1.24
C VAL A 106 13.30 12.03 1.01
N LEU A 107 13.69 11.70 -0.22
CA LEU A 107 15.06 11.27 -0.53
C LEU A 107 16.08 12.40 -0.32
N LEU A 108 15.70 13.65 -0.63
CA LEU A 108 16.55 14.80 -0.34
C LEU A 108 16.78 14.95 1.17
N LEU A 109 15.73 14.81 1.98
CA LEU A 109 15.85 14.84 3.43
C LEU A 109 16.66 13.64 3.96
N ALA A 110 16.39 12.45 3.45
CA ALA A 110 16.95 11.23 3.98
C ALA A 110 18.39 10.93 3.56
N VAL A 111 18.88 11.51 2.46
CA VAL A 111 20.25 11.25 1.98
C VAL A 111 21.07 12.53 2.01
N VAL A 112 20.58 13.58 1.34
CA VAL A 112 21.33 14.84 1.21
C VAL A 112 21.39 15.57 2.55
N ALA A 113 20.28 15.64 3.31
CA ALA A 113 20.32 16.30 4.61
C ALA A 113 21.23 15.60 5.60
N VAL A 114 21.34 14.28 5.52
CA VAL A 114 22.22 13.46 6.37
C VAL A 114 23.67 13.76 6.06
N ALA A 115 24.05 13.71 4.78
CA ALA A 115 25.41 14.06 4.35
C ALA A 115 25.78 15.50 4.73
N VAL A 116 24.88 16.46 4.52
CA VAL A 116 25.09 17.87 4.93
C VAL A 116 25.18 18.00 6.44
N SER A 117 24.36 17.27 7.20
CA SER A 117 24.41 17.29 8.67
C SER A 117 25.71 16.70 9.19
N THR A 118 26.16 15.57 8.65
CA THR A 118 27.45 14.96 8.96
C THR A 118 28.60 15.92 8.71
N LEU A 119 28.64 16.56 7.52
CA LEU A 119 29.67 17.55 7.20
C LEU A 119 29.63 18.76 8.14
N THR A 120 28.45 19.34 8.33
CA THR A 120 28.29 20.59 9.10
C THR A 120 28.65 20.38 10.57
N ILE A 121 28.18 19.29 11.17
CA ILE A 121 28.48 18.95 12.57
C ILE A 121 29.97 18.62 12.72
N GLY A 122 30.53 17.80 11.83
CA GLY A 122 31.95 17.43 11.88
C GLY A 122 32.87 18.64 11.74
N LEU A 123 32.61 19.53 10.76
CA LEU A 123 33.38 20.76 10.56
C LEU A 123 33.23 21.75 11.72
N ALA A 124 32.05 21.84 12.34
CA ALA A 124 31.81 22.73 13.46
C ALA A 124 32.54 22.27 14.73
N ILE A 125 32.68 20.96 14.94
CA ILE A 125 33.30 20.37 16.13
C ILE A 125 34.82 20.25 15.97
N TYR A 126 35.32 20.01 14.76
CA TYR A 126 36.75 19.86 14.44
C TYR A 126 37.69 20.88 15.11
N PRO A 127 37.45 22.21 15.05
CA PRO A 127 38.36 23.19 15.66
C PRO A 127 38.41 23.13 17.20
N PHE A 128 37.42 22.50 17.84
CA PHE A 128 37.29 22.44 19.30
C PHE A 128 37.61 21.06 19.88
N ALA A 129 37.51 19.99 19.08
CA ALA A 129 37.66 18.61 19.56
C ALA A 129 39.11 18.18 19.74
N GLY A 130 40.05 18.72 18.97
CA GLY A 130 41.45 18.26 18.97
C GLY A 130 41.65 16.88 18.31
N GLU A 131 40.61 16.36 17.65
CA GLU A 131 40.58 15.05 17.01
C GLU A 131 40.72 15.15 15.48
N SER A 132 40.94 14.01 14.81
CA SER A 132 40.98 13.97 13.35
C SER A 132 39.63 14.37 12.74
N LEU A 133 39.67 14.93 11.52
CA LEU A 133 38.46 15.33 10.82
C LEU A 133 37.52 14.13 10.55
N VAL A 134 38.08 12.94 10.33
CA VAL A 134 37.33 11.70 10.10
C VAL A 134 36.55 11.29 11.36
N ILE A 135 37.14 11.44 12.56
CA ILE A 135 36.46 11.19 13.84
C ILE A 135 35.31 12.19 14.05
N CYS A 136 35.51 13.45 13.67
CA CYS A 136 34.46 14.46 13.74
C CYS A 136 33.30 14.17 12.77
N PHE A 137 33.60 13.69 11.56
CA PHE A 137 32.57 13.21 10.63
C PHE A 137 31.88 11.94 11.13
N LEU A 138 32.60 11.03 11.78
CA LEU A 138 32.01 9.84 12.40
C LEU A 138 30.99 10.23 13.49
N LEU A 139 31.34 11.19 14.34
CA LEU A 139 30.40 11.77 15.30
C LEU A 139 29.20 12.42 14.59
N GLY A 140 29.46 13.17 13.51
CA GLY A 140 28.42 13.77 12.68
C GLY A 140 27.44 12.76 12.11
N SER A 141 27.91 11.60 11.62
CA SER A 141 27.05 10.57 11.04
C SER A 141 26.20 9.86 12.09
N ILE A 142 26.75 9.60 13.28
CA ILE A 142 26.01 9.05 14.42
C ILE A 142 24.83 9.98 14.75
N VAL A 143 25.14 11.27 14.91
CA VAL A 143 24.20 12.31 15.36
C VAL A 143 23.18 12.72 14.28
N ALA A 144 23.46 12.45 13.01
CA ALA A 144 22.56 12.75 11.89
C ALA A 144 21.30 11.85 11.86
N THR A 145 21.31 10.70 12.53
CA THR A 145 20.14 9.82 12.70
C THR A 145 18.95 10.56 13.34
N THR A 146 17.72 10.15 13.03
CA THR A 146 16.50 10.80 13.55
C THR A 146 15.47 9.77 13.93
N ASP A 147 14.78 9.97 15.03
CA ASP A 147 13.74 9.06 15.51
C ASP A 147 12.34 9.49 15.03
N PRO A 148 11.71 8.76 14.11
CA PRO A 148 10.35 9.07 13.68
C PRO A 148 9.33 8.71 14.76
N SER A 149 9.61 7.73 15.61
CA SER A 149 8.62 7.15 16.51
C SER A 149 8.20 8.16 17.59
N ALA A 150 9.18 8.88 18.15
CA ALA A 150 8.96 9.94 19.13
C ALA A 150 8.11 11.09 18.54
N VAL A 151 8.41 11.48 17.30
CA VAL A 151 7.76 12.62 16.64
C VAL A 151 6.38 12.26 16.13
N ALA A 152 6.24 11.10 15.50
CA ALA A 152 4.98 10.59 14.98
C ALA A 152 3.95 10.36 16.10
N GLY A 153 4.41 9.88 17.27
CA GLY A 153 3.58 9.79 18.49
C GLY A 153 2.98 11.15 18.87
N ILE A 154 3.83 12.17 19.02
CA ILE A 154 3.40 13.55 19.36
C ILE A 154 2.44 14.10 18.29
N PHE A 155 2.73 13.89 17.01
CA PHE A 155 1.89 14.35 15.91
C PHE A 155 0.52 13.67 15.88
N ARG A 156 0.47 12.36 16.16
CA ARG A 156 -0.79 11.60 16.22
C ARG A 156 -1.66 12.04 17.40
N GLU A 157 -1.05 12.29 18.56
CA GLU A 157 -1.76 12.78 19.76
C GLU A 157 -2.30 14.20 19.59
N VAL A 158 -1.53 15.08 18.94
CA VAL A 158 -1.91 16.47 18.69
C VAL A 158 -2.84 16.59 17.47
N GLY A 159 -2.99 15.54 16.66
CA GLY A 159 -3.82 15.53 15.45
C GLY A 159 -3.21 16.33 14.31
N ALA A 160 -1.89 16.27 14.14
CA ALA A 160 -1.18 16.98 13.07
C ALA A 160 -1.59 16.49 11.67
N ALA A 161 -1.39 17.34 10.66
CA ALA A 161 -1.71 17.01 9.28
C ALA A 161 -0.98 15.73 8.80
N SER A 162 -1.72 14.80 8.18
CA SER A 162 -1.17 13.52 7.69
C SER A 162 -0.01 13.68 6.69
N ARG A 163 0.02 14.77 5.93
CA ARG A 163 1.16 15.09 5.05
C ARG A 163 2.45 15.35 5.84
N LEU A 164 2.38 16.05 6.98
CA LEU A 164 3.54 16.30 7.84
C LEU A 164 4.07 15.01 8.46
N GLY A 165 3.17 14.17 8.97
CA GLY A 165 3.52 12.83 9.49
C GLY A 165 4.24 11.98 8.43
N ARG A 166 3.67 11.87 7.23
CA ARG A 166 4.28 11.11 6.12
C ARG A 166 5.66 11.61 5.72
N LEU A 167 5.88 12.93 5.72
CA LEU A 167 7.19 13.51 5.37
C LEU A 167 8.25 13.16 6.43
N VAL A 168 7.91 13.26 7.72
CA VAL A 168 8.83 12.95 8.82
C VAL A 168 9.08 11.44 8.96
N GLU A 169 8.03 10.62 8.85
CA GLU A 169 8.16 9.16 8.84
C GLU A 169 9.01 8.69 7.65
N GLY A 170 8.79 9.28 6.46
CA GLY A 170 9.58 9.01 5.27
C GLY A 170 11.04 9.44 5.41
N GLU A 171 11.32 10.66 5.88
CA GLU A 171 12.68 11.15 6.15
C GLU A 171 13.44 10.15 7.03
N ALA A 172 12.86 9.83 8.19
CA ALA A 172 13.56 9.06 9.21
C ALA A 172 13.83 7.60 8.79
N LEU A 173 12.89 6.97 8.07
CA LEU A 173 13.03 5.59 7.59
C LEU A 173 14.29 5.40 6.74
N PHE A 174 14.58 6.36 5.86
CA PHE A 174 15.74 6.31 4.97
C PHE A 174 16.97 7.00 5.57
N ASN A 175 16.78 7.99 6.46
CA ASN A 175 17.87 8.69 7.15
C ASN A 175 18.72 7.70 7.96
N ASP A 176 18.10 6.84 8.77
CA ASP A 176 18.84 5.87 9.58
C ASP A 176 19.73 4.97 8.71
N ALA A 177 19.22 4.55 7.55
CA ALA A 177 19.97 3.76 6.60
C ALA A 177 21.16 4.53 5.98
N ALA A 178 20.95 5.79 5.62
CA ALA A 178 22.01 6.65 5.08
C ALA A 178 23.08 6.97 6.14
N ALA A 179 22.67 7.26 7.37
CA ALA A 179 23.55 7.55 8.50
C ALA A 179 24.39 6.33 8.88
N ILE A 180 23.80 5.14 8.93
CA ILE A 180 24.51 3.88 9.19
C ILE A 180 25.49 3.57 8.06
N ALA A 181 25.11 3.77 6.79
CA ALA A 181 26.04 3.56 5.67
C ALA A 181 27.26 4.50 5.75
N ILE A 182 27.03 5.80 6.01
CA ILE A 182 28.13 6.77 6.20
C ILE A 182 28.99 6.38 7.41
N PHE A 183 28.37 5.97 8.52
CA PHE A 183 29.06 5.48 9.71
C PHE A 183 29.97 4.29 9.40
N SER A 184 29.46 3.26 8.70
CA SER A 184 30.22 2.06 8.35
C SER A 184 31.41 2.39 7.45
N ILE A 185 31.25 3.28 6.46
CA ILE A 185 32.34 3.74 5.59
C ILE A 185 33.43 4.45 6.41
N LEU A 186 33.04 5.33 7.34
CA LEU A 186 33.97 6.10 8.17
C LEU A 186 34.71 5.22 9.19
N ILE A 187 34.01 4.28 9.84
CA ILE A 187 34.62 3.28 10.74
C ILE A 187 35.61 2.41 9.97
N ALA A 188 35.22 1.90 8.80
CA ALA A 188 36.07 1.05 7.99
C ALA A 188 37.36 1.78 7.57
N SER A 189 37.27 3.06 7.19
CA SER A 189 38.44 3.87 6.88
C SER A 189 39.37 4.08 8.09
N LEU A 190 38.82 4.32 9.27
CA LEU A 190 39.60 4.47 10.50
C LEU A 190 40.33 3.17 10.89
N VAL A 191 39.67 2.02 10.77
CA VAL A 191 40.26 0.72 11.10
C VAL A 191 41.26 0.27 10.03
N ALA A 192 40.92 0.42 8.75
CA ALA A 192 41.77 0.00 7.62
C ALA A 192 42.91 0.99 7.31
N HIS A 193 42.94 2.16 7.93
CA HIS A 193 43.91 3.24 7.69
C HIS A 193 44.00 3.65 6.21
N GLN A 194 42.86 3.62 5.49
CA GLN A 194 42.78 3.99 4.07
C GLN A 194 42.24 5.40 3.89
N GLU A 195 42.84 6.15 2.96
CA GLU A 195 42.33 7.47 2.55
C GLU A 195 41.02 7.33 1.77
N ILE A 196 40.00 8.09 2.16
CA ILE A 196 38.71 8.10 1.46
C ILE A 196 38.79 9.04 0.26
N HIS A 197 38.74 8.49 -0.95
CA HIS A 197 38.48 9.30 -2.13
C HIS A 197 36.98 9.63 -2.21
N PHE A 198 36.63 10.92 -2.21
CA PHE A 198 35.23 11.38 -2.22
C PHE A 198 34.40 10.77 -3.36
N ASN A 199 34.97 10.64 -4.55
CA ASN A 199 34.28 10.06 -5.71
C ASN A 199 34.00 8.56 -5.53
N GLU A 200 34.94 7.82 -4.93
CA GLU A 200 34.78 6.39 -4.67
C GLU A 200 33.72 6.16 -3.59
N ALA A 201 33.77 6.94 -2.50
CA ALA A 201 32.76 6.88 -1.43
C ALA A 201 31.33 7.15 -1.93
N VAL A 202 31.15 8.14 -2.83
CA VAL A 202 29.84 8.44 -3.43
C VAL A 202 29.38 7.29 -4.34
N PHE A 203 30.29 6.69 -5.11
CA PHE A 203 29.97 5.58 -5.99
C PHE A 203 29.60 4.31 -5.21
N ASP A 204 30.38 3.98 -4.18
CA ASP A 204 30.13 2.84 -3.30
C ASP A 204 28.81 3.00 -2.55
N PHE A 205 28.55 4.18 -1.98
CA PHE A 205 27.27 4.49 -1.36
C PHE A 205 26.10 4.30 -2.33
N LEU A 206 26.19 4.82 -3.56
CA LEU A 206 25.11 4.70 -4.55
C LEU A 206 24.90 3.25 -5.00
N LYS A 207 25.99 2.49 -5.16
CA LYS A 207 25.97 1.07 -5.50
C LYS A 207 25.32 0.24 -4.39
N GLU A 208 25.71 0.46 -3.14
CA GLU A 208 25.12 -0.20 -1.96
C GLU A 208 23.63 0.12 -1.83
N PHE A 209 23.25 1.39 -1.99
CA PHE A 209 21.87 1.83 -1.87
C PHE A 209 20.97 1.24 -2.96
N ILE A 210 21.38 1.32 -4.23
CA ILE A 210 20.60 0.78 -5.35
C ILE A 210 20.57 -0.75 -5.30
N GLY A 211 21.71 -1.39 -5.01
CA GLY A 211 21.83 -2.84 -4.87
C GLY A 211 20.90 -3.39 -3.79
N ALA A 212 20.95 -2.81 -2.59
CA ALA A 212 20.06 -3.18 -1.48
C ALA A 212 18.59 -2.97 -1.83
N THR A 213 18.25 -1.85 -2.48
CA THR A 213 16.86 -1.55 -2.88
C THR A 213 16.31 -2.61 -3.84
N VAL A 214 17.10 -3.01 -4.85
CA VAL A 214 16.69 -4.01 -5.84
C VAL A 214 16.53 -5.39 -5.19
N VAL A 215 17.49 -5.80 -4.35
CA VAL A 215 17.47 -7.11 -3.68
C VAL A 215 16.31 -7.19 -2.69
N GLY A 216 16.15 -6.18 -1.83
CA GLY A 216 15.04 -6.12 -0.87
C GLY A 216 13.67 -6.12 -1.56
N ALA A 217 13.53 -5.38 -2.67
CA ALA A 217 12.30 -5.39 -3.44
C ALA A 217 12.02 -6.77 -4.08
N ALA A 218 13.05 -7.44 -4.61
CA ALA A 218 12.92 -8.78 -5.18
C ALA A 218 12.51 -9.82 -4.13
N LEU A 219 13.11 -9.78 -2.94
CA LEU A 219 12.76 -10.65 -1.81
C LEU A 219 11.33 -10.41 -1.33
N GLY A 220 10.91 -9.14 -1.17
CA GLY A 220 9.54 -8.79 -0.81
C GLY A 220 8.50 -9.32 -1.82
N LEU A 221 8.79 -9.18 -3.12
CA LEU A 221 7.92 -9.71 -4.19
C LEU A 221 7.88 -11.25 -4.19
N ALA A 222 9.02 -11.90 -3.95
CA ALA A 222 9.09 -13.35 -3.86
C ALA A 222 8.22 -13.88 -2.71
N ILE A 223 8.33 -13.28 -1.52
CA ILE A 223 7.54 -13.64 -0.34
C ILE A 223 6.04 -13.43 -0.59
N LEU A 224 5.62 -12.30 -1.17
CA LEU A 224 4.21 -12.08 -1.54
C LEU A 224 3.71 -13.13 -2.54
N GLY A 225 4.57 -13.57 -3.47
CA GLY A 225 4.27 -14.67 -4.40
C GLY A 225 4.10 -16.03 -3.71
N PHE A 226 4.79 -16.27 -2.59
CA PHE A 226 4.60 -17.47 -1.76
C PHE A 226 3.33 -17.37 -0.90
N VAL A 227 3.07 -16.21 -0.28
CA VAL A 227 1.83 -15.93 0.47
C VAL A 227 0.60 -16.18 -0.39
N GLY A 228 0.60 -15.69 -1.63
CA GLY A 228 -0.51 -15.92 -2.56
C GLY A 228 -0.80 -17.40 -2.88
N ARG A 229 0.15 -18.30 -2.61
CA ARG A 229 -0.03 -19.77 -2.73
C ARG A 229 -0.42 -20.44 -1.42
N LEU A 230 -0.07 -19.84 -0.28
CA LEU A 230 -0.32 -20.35 1.07
C LEU A 230 -1.72 -20.02 1.61
N GLY A 231 -2.48 -19.16 0.91
CA GLY A 231 -3.67 -18.33 1.26
C GLY A 231 -4.81 -18.86 2.15
N THR A 232 -4.57 -19.90 2.92
CA THR A 232 -5.47 -20.59 3.85
C THR A 232 -4.87 -20.71 5.27
N PHE A 233 -3.58 -20.42 5.48
CA PHE A 233 -2.89 -20.62 6.77
C PHE A 233 -2.31 -19.32 7.36
N PRO A 234 -3.07 -18.56 8.17
CA PRO A 234 -2.63 -17.28 8.74
C PRO A 234 -1.32 -17.33 9.52
N ALA A 235 -1.08 -18.41 10.27
CA ALA A 235 0.15 -18.58 11.03
C ALA A 235 1.39 -18.71 10.12
N ALA A 236 1.27 -19.43 9.00
CA ALA A 236 2.36 -19.56 8.04
C ALA A 236 2.64 -18.22 7.33
N GLU A 237 1.58 -17.47 7.00
CA GLU A 237 1.69 -16.13 6.44
C GLU A 237 2.43 -15.19 7.40
N ALA A 238 2.08 -15.19 8.69
CA ALA A 238 2.76 -14.39 9.71
C ALA A 238 4.23 -14.76 9.87
N SER A 239 4.56 -16.06 10.00
CA SER A 239 5.94 -16.52 10.11
C SER A 239 6.79 -16.11 8.90
N LEU A 240 6.23 -16.16 7.70
CA LEU A 240 6.93 -15.78 6.49
C LEU A 240 7.20 -14.26 6.44
N THR A 241 6.26 -13.44 6.90
CA THR A 241 6.50 -12.00 7.04
C THR A 241 7.57 -11.71 8.09
N LEU A 242 7.58 -12.41 9.22
CA LEU A 242 8.59 -12.23 10.29
C LEU A 242 10.00 -12.61 9.82
N ALA A 243 10.14 -13.62 8.97
CA ALA A 243 11.42 -14.02 8.41
C ALA A 243 11.98 -13.02 7.38
N LEU A 244 11.11 -12.30 6.65
CA LEU A 244 11.51 -11.43 5.54
C LEU A 244 12.55 -10.36 5.91
N PRO A 245 12.41 -9.55 6.97
CA PRO A 245 13.40 -8.52 7.28
C PRO A 245 14.76 -9.10 7.63
N TYR A 246 14.82 -10.20 8.38
CA TYR A 246 16.11 -10.84 8.71
C TYR A 246 16.78 -11.43 7.47
N ILE A 247 16.02 -12.09 6.59
CA ILE A 247 16.54 -12.59 5.32
C ILE A 247 17.05 -11.41 4.47
N SER A 248 16.25 -10.34 4.36
CA SER A 248 16.64 -9.17 3.55
C SER A 248 17.88 -8.47 4.11
N TYR A 249 17.98 -8.35 5.43
CA TYR A 249 19.14 -7.75 6.09
C TYR A 249 20.40 -8.57 5.84
N ILE A 250 20.39 -9.86 6.20
CA ILE A 250 21.56 -10.75 6.13
C ILE A 250 22.01 -10.98 4.68
N VAL A 251 21.07 -11.14 3.73
CA VAL A 251 21.41 -11.35 2.31
C VAL A 251 22.05 -10.09 1.73
N CYS A 252 21.56 -8.90 2.06
CA CYS A 252 22.19 -7.67 1.58
C CYS A 252 23.57 -7.50 2.22
N GLU A 253 23.66 -7.57 3.54
CA GLU A 253 24.88 -7.23 4.28
C GLU A 253 25.98 -8.29 4.15
N ASN A 254 25.70 -9.54 4.49
CA ASN A 254 26.72 -10.58 4.61
C ASN A 254 27.01 -11.29 3.27
N MET A 255 26.05 -11.34 2.34
CA MET A 255 26.24 -12.09 1.08
C MET A 255 26.59 -11.20 -0.11
N LEU A 256 26.04 -9.98 -0.18
CA LEU A 256 26.17 -9.10 -1.33
C LEU A 256 26.99 -7.83 -1.05
N GLY A 257 27.29 -7.54 0.21
CA GLY A 257 28.00 -6.32 0.61
C GLY A 257 27.20 -5.04 0.34
N PHE A 258 25.87 -5.12 0.41
CA PHE A 258 24.97 -3.98 0.32
C PHE A 258 24.37 -3.66 1.70
N SER A 259 23.81 -2.47 1.89
CA SER A 259 23.19 -2.10 3.18
C SER A 259 22.01 -3.00 3.55
N GLY A 260 22.14 -3.77 4.65
CA GLY A 260 21.08 -4.60 5.23
C GLY A 260 19.83 -3.82 5.63
N VAL A 261 20.04 -2.60 6.13
CA VAL A 261 18.98 -1.65 6.52
C VAL A 261 18.16 -1.24 5.29
N VAL A 262 18.80 -0.76 4.22
CA VAL A 262 18.10 -0.35 2.98
C VAL A 262 17.34 -1.52 2.35
N GLY A 263 17.92 -2.72 2.37
CA GLY A 263 17.25 -3.93 1.88
C GLY A 263 15.97 -4.23 2.67
N SER A 264 16.06 -4.18 4.00
CA SER A 264 14.91 -4.37 4.89
C SER A 264 13.82 -3.33 4.64
N VAL A 265 14.18 -2.04 4.49
CA VAL A 265 13.26 -0.96 4.10
C VAL A 265 12.56 -1.31 2.78
N ALA A 266 13.31 -1.64 1.74
CA ALA A 266 12.77 -1.91 0.42
C ALA A 266 11.80 -3.10 0.44
N SER A 267 12.12 -4.16 1.19
CA SER A 267 11.23 -5.31 1.38
C SER A 267 9.93 -4.94 2.12
N GLY A 268 10.02 -4.08 3.15
CA GLY A 268 8.87 -3.56 3.90
C GLY A 268 7.99 -2.62 3.06
N LEU A 269 8.58 -1.78 2.20
CA LEU A 269 7.83 -0.93 1.27
C LEU A 269 7.07 -1.76 0.23
N ILE A 270 7.67 -2.85 -0.28
CA ILE A 270 6.95 -3.80 -1.14
C ILE A 270 5.80 -4.46 -0.37
N MET A 271 6.02 -4.84 0.89
CA MET A 271 4.97 -5.38 1.75
C MET A 271 3.83 -4.39 1.95
N SER A 272 4.11 -3.11 2.21
CA SER A 272 3.08 -2.07 2.31
C SER A 272 2.32 -1.88 0.98
N ALA A 273 3.03 -1.81 -0.15
CA ALA A 273 2.44 -1.49 -1.44
C ALA A 273 1.50 -2.59 -1.98
N TYR A 274 1.81 -3.87 -1.70
CA TYR A 274 1.08 -5.02 -2.27
C TYR A 274 0.40 -5.89 -1.22
N GLY A 275 0.78 -5.78 0.06
CA GLY A 275 0.26 -6.56 1.19
C GLY A 275 -1.26 -6.44 1.38
N PRO A 276 -1.87 -5.24 1.48
CA PRO A 276 -3.31 -5.08 1.67
C PRO A 276 -4.18 -5.76 0.61
N SER A 277 -3.57 -6.03 -0.54
CA SER A 277 -4.19 -6.61 -1.71
C SER A 277 -3.85 -8.11 -1.89
N THR A 278 -2.87 -8.62 -1.15
CA THR A 278 -2.42 -10.02 -1.19
C THR A 278 -2.94 -10.81 0.00
N PHE A 279 -2.85 -10.25 1.21
CA PHE A 279 -3.36 -10.88 2.44
C PHE A 279 -4.85 -10.64 2.59
N ARG A 280 -5.58 -11.60 3.15
CA ARG A 280 -6.99 -11.41 3.50
C ARG A 280 -7.12 -10.27 4.52
N PRO A 281 -8.22 -9.48 4.56
CA PRO A 281 -8.31 -8.28 5.41
C PRO A 281 -8.13 -8.57 6.90
N LYS A 282 -8.62 -9.72 7.38
CA LYS A 282 -8.44 -10.17 8.76
C LYS A 282 -6.97 -10.46 9.08
N VAL A 283 -6.26 -11.14 8.16
CA VAL A 283 -4.83 -11.49 8.35
C VAL A 283 -3.98 -10.23 8.25
N TRP A 284 -4.25 -9.35 7.28
CA TRP A 284 -3.54 -8.09 7.16
C TRP A 284 -3.65 -7.24 8.42
N LYS A 285 -4.86 -7.09 8.99
CA LYS A 285 -5.06 -6.37 10.26
C LYS A 285 -4.30 -7.01 11.41
N PHE A 286 -4.31 -8.35 11.50
CA PHE A 286 -3.52 -9.07 12.49
C PHE A 286 -2.01 -8.82 12.31
N LEU A 287 -1.50 -8.80 11.08
CA LEU A 287 -0.10 -8.49 10.80
C LEU A 287 0.24 -7.05 11.17
N GLU A 288 -0.61 -6.06 10.86
CA GLU A 288 -0.43 -4.67 11.28
C GLU A 288 -0.33 -4.55 12.81
N GLU A 289 -1.22 -5.23 13.54
CA GLU A 289 -1.22 -5.26 15.01
C GLU A 289 0.02 -5.97 15.57
N LEU A 290 0.39 -7.13 15.01
CA LEU A 290 1.56 -7.91 15.41
C LEU A 290 2.86 -7.14 15.18
N TRP A 291 3.04 -6.55 14.00
CA TRP A 291 4.22 -5.74 13.69
C TRP A 291 4.27 -4.49 14.54
N GLY A 292 3.14 -3.81 14.75
CA GLY A 292 3.05 -2.68 15.66
C GLY A 292 3.50 -3.04 17.08
N GLN A 293 3.10 -4.21 17.58
CA GLN A 293 3.51 -4.71 18.90
C GLN A 293 5.01 -5.06 18.95
N LEU A 294 5.53 -5.74 17.92
CA LEU A 294 6.95 -6.08 17.83
C LEU A 294 7.83 -4.82 17.78
N ALA A 295 7.45 -3.83 16.99
CA ALA A 295 8.17 -2.56 16.91
C ALA A 295 8.08 -1.77 18.21
N PHE A 296 6.93 -1.80 18.90
CA PHE A 296 6.81 -1.20 20.23
C PHE A 296 7.76 -1.84 21.24
N TRP A 297 7.83 -3.17 21.31
CA TRP A 297 8.77 -3.87 22.18
C TRP A 297 10.22 -3.61 21.80
N ALA A 298 10.57 -3.76 20.51
CA ALA A 298 11.91 -3.51 20.01
C ALA A 298 12.35 -2.06 20.29
N GLY A 299 11.54 -1.08 19.93
CA GLY A 299 11.83 0.33 20.13
C GLY A 299 11.98 0.68 21.61
N SER A 300 11.06 0.21 22.45
CA SER A 300 11.12 0.47 23.90
C SER A 300 12.32 -0.19 24.56
N LEU A 301 12.62 -1.45 24.22
CA LEU A 301 13.79 -2.17 24.73
C LEU A 301 15.08 -1.49 24.28
N ILE A 302 15.20 -1.12 22.99
CA ILE A 302 16.39 -0.46 22.49
C ILE A 302 16.60 0.85 23.23
N PHE A 303 15.54 1.66 23.36
CA PHE A 303 15.62 2.96 24.00
C PHE A 303 15.96 2.86 25.48
N LEU A 304 15.31 1.95 26.21
CA LEU A 304 15.54 1.73 27.64
C LEU A 304 16.97 1.22 27.91
N LEU A 305 17.40 0.21 27.15
CA LEU A 305 18.75 -0.36 27.26
C LEU A 305 19.82 0.67 26.90
N ALA A 306 19.67 1.38 25.78
CA ALA A 306 20.60 2.43 25.37
C ALA A 306 20.68 3.57 26.41
N SER A 307 19.55 3.94 27.00
CA SER A 307 19.49 4.97 28.05
C SER A 307 20.12 4.53 29.37
N MET A 308 20.15 3.22 29.64
CA MET A 308 20.81 2.65 30.82
C MET A 308 22.34 2.75 30.74
N PHE A 309 22.92 2.83 29.54
CA PHE A 309 24.35 3.06 29.35
C PHE A 309 24.77 4.53 29.51
N VAL A 310 23.82 5.47 29.47
CA VAL A 310 24.09 6.92 29.54
C VAL A 310 24.90 7.32 30.77
N PRO A 311 24.61 6.86 32.01
CA PRO A 311 25.42 7.20 33.17
C PRO A 311 26.88 6.76 33.02
N ARG A 312 27.12 5.58 32.42
CA ARG A 312 28.46 5.05 32.16
C ARG A 312 29.19 5.86 31.09
N LEU A 313 28.50 6.23 30.01
CA LEU A 313 29.06 7.02 28.92
C LEU A 313 29.38 8.47 29.33
N MET A 314 28.64 9.01 30.29
CA MET A 314 28.83 10.38 30.81
C MET A 314 29.82 10.44 32.01
N MET A 315 30.34 9.30 32.48
CA MET A 315 31.34 9.30 33.56
C MET A 315 32.63 9.99 33.12
N GLY A 316 33.14 10.88 33.98
CA GLY A 316 34.37 11.63 33.69
C GLY A 316 34.19 12.85 32.78
N MET A 317 32.94 13.27 32.52
CA MET A 317 32.63 14.47 31.73
C MET A 317 33.26 15.73 32.33
N THR A 318 33.99 16.47 31.50
CA THR A 318 34.65 17.73 31.85
C THR A 318 33.77 18.93 31.48
N LYS A 319 34.17 20.14 31.93
CA LYS A 319 33.48 21.39 31.53
C LYS A 319 33.61 21.69 30.03
N TRP A 320 34.66 21.19 29.38
CA TRP A 320 34.88 21.36 27.95
C TRP A 320 33.94 20.50 27.12
N ASP A 321 33.59 19.31 27.60
CA ASP A 321 32.64 18.42 26.93
C ASP A 321 31.23 19.03 26.84
N TRP A 322 30.81 19.79 27.86
CA TRP A 322 29.57 20.56 27.81
C TRP A 322 29.56 21.59 26.68
N ALA A 323 30.69 22.27 26.44
CA ALA A 323 30.82 23.21 25.35
C ALA A 323 30.73 22.50 23.99
N LEU A 324 31.36 21.32 23.86
CA LEU A 324 31.29 20.50 22.65
C LEU A 324 29.86 20.01 22.37
N ILE A 325 29.12 19.57 23.40
CA ILE A 325 27.71 19.19 23.28
C ILE A 325 26.85 20.37 22.80
N LEU A 326 27.09 21.57 23.34
CA LEU A 326 26.38 22.78 22.93
C LEU A 326 26.69 23.16 21.47
N VAL A 327 27.98 23.13 21.09
CA VAL A 327 28.42 23.38 19.71
C VAL A 327 27.78 22.37 18.76
N ALA A 328 27.82 21.08 19.09
CA ALA A 328 27.17 20.03 18.33
C ALA A 328 25.66 20.29 18.17
N SER A 329 24.97 20.64 19.27
CA SER A 329 23.54 20.92 19.29
C SER A 329 23.14 22.10 18.40
N ILE A 330 23.89 23.20 18.48
CA ILE A 330 23.68 24.39 17.64
C ILE A 330 24.00 24.08 16.18
N ALA A 331 25.13 23.41 15.90
CA ALA A 331 25.53 23.02 14.56
C ALA A 331 24.49 22.09 13.91
N GLY A 332 23.93 21.15 14.67
CA GLY A 332 22.85 20.27 14.19
C GLY A 332 21.57 21.03 13.86
N LEU A 333 21.19 22.04 14.64
CA LEU A 333 20.03 22.90 14.34
C LEU A 333 20.27 23.75 13.09
N ILE A 334 21.48 24.30 12.95
CA ILE A 334 21.90 25.06 11.77
C ILE A 334 21.89 24.18 10.53
N ALA A 335 22.50 23.00 10.58
CA ALA A 335 22.54 22.05 9.47
C ALA A 335 21.13 21.71 8.96
N ARG A 336 20.23 21.38 9.90
CA ARG A 336 18.83 21.09 9.58
C ARG A 336 18.09 22.29 9.00
N SER A 337 18.37 23.49 9.50
CA SER A 337 17.81 24.75 8.98
C SER A 337 18.32 25.07 7.57
N ILE A 338 19.61 24.88 7.29
CA ILE A 338 20.21 25.08 5.96
C ILE A 338 19.53 24.19 4.94
N VAL A 339 19.33 22.91 5.27
CA VAL A 339 18.72 21.97 4.33
C VAL A 339 17.25 22.28 4.11
N ILE A 340 16.47 22.48 5.18
CA ILE A 340 15.02 22.69 5.07
C ILE A 340 14.70 24.04 4.43
N PHE A 341 15.31 25.14 4.87
CA PHE A 341 15.01 26.48 4.35
C PHE A 341 15.78 26.80 3.06
N GLY A 342 16.90 26.12 2.80
CA GLY A 342 17.69 26.31 1.57
C GLY A 342 17.24 25.43 0.41
N LEU A 343 17.12 24.11 0.61
CA LEU A 343 16.86 23.16 -0.48
C LEU A 343 15.36 23.05 -0.84
N PHE A 344 14.43 23.26 0.08
CA PHE A 344 12.99 23.15 -0.26
C PHE A 344 12.50 24.21 -1.25
N PRO A 345 12.88 25.50 -1.14
CA PRO A 345 12.52 26.49 -2.14
C PRO A 345 13.05 26.13 -3.54
N ILE A 346 14.26 25.55 -3.61
CA ILE A 346 14.88 25.10 -4.87
C ILE A 346 14.09 23.92 -5.47
N LEU A 347 13.67 22.97 -4.64
CA LEU A 347 12.87 21.81 -5.07
C LEU A 347 11.46 22.22 -5.53
N ALA A 348 10.86 23.19 -4.85
CA ALA A 348 9.58 23.76 -5.24
C ALA A 348 9.68 24.56 -6.56
N LEU A 349 10.76 25.34 -6.74
CA LEU A 349 10.99 26.13 -7.95
C LEU A 349 11.23 25.25 -9.18
N SER A 350 11.93 24.13 -9.00
CA SER A 350 12.17 23.13 -10.06
C SER A 350 10.94 22.28 -10.40
N ARG A 351 9.81 22.44 -9.69
CA ARG A 351 8.57 21.66 -9.85
C ARG A 351 8.74 20.14 -9.69
N ILE A 352 9.85 19.71 -9.08
CA ILE A 352 10.13 18.29 -8.84
C ILE A 352 9.24 17.77 -7.70
N ALA A 353 8.90 18.62 -6.73
CA ALA A 353 8.05 18.26 -5.60
C ALA A 353 7.07 19.38 -5.21
N PRO A 354 5.94 19.07 -4.54
CA PRO A 354 4.98 20.07 -4.09
C PRO A 354 5.55 20.92 -2.96
N ALA A 355 5.31 22.23 -2.99
CA ALA A 355 5.81 23.15 -1.98
C ALA A 355 5.39 22.74 -0.56
N VAL A 356 6.36 22.74 0.36
CA VAL A 356 6.14 22.46 1.78
C VAL A 356 5.82 23.78 2.48
N PRO A 357 4.68 23.92 3.18
CA PRO A 357 4.33 25.14 3.90
C PRO A 357 5.39 25.52 4.94
N PHE A 358 5.64 26.82 5.12
CA PHE A 358 6.62 27.32 6.10
C PHE A 358 6.38 26.77 7.53
N ARG A 359 5.11 26.60 7.92
CA ARG A 359 4.75 26.02 9.23
C ARG A 359 5.26 24.57 9.36
N PHE A 360 5.19 23.78 8.28
CA PHE A 360 5.70 22.41 8.28
C PHE A 360 7.22 22.42 8.34
N GLN A 361 7.87 23.32 7.59
CA GLN A 361 9.33 23.48 7.59
C GLN A 361 9.86 23.76 9.00
N LEU A 362 9.25 24.71 9.71
CA LEU A 362 9.66 25.07 11.07
C LEU A 362 9.48 23.90 12.05
N THR A 363 8.36 23.18 11.96
CA THR A 363 8.12 22.00 12.80
C THR A 363 9.07 20.86 12.47
N MET A 364 9.42 20.63 11.20
CA MET A 364 10.39 19.60 10.83
C MET A 364 11.82 19.97 11.25
N ALA A 365 12.20 21.26 11.18
CA ALA A 365 13.50 21.73 11.65
C ALA A 365 13.66 21.54 13.16
N TRP A 366 12.61 21.83 13.94
CA TRP A 366 12.62 21.67 15.40
C TRP A 366 12.41 20.21 15.83
N GLY A 367 11.60 19.47 15.09
CA GLY A 367 11.15 18.11 15.40
C GLY A 367 12.12 17.00 15.03
N GLY A 368 13.38 17.30 14.69
CA GLY A 368 14.41 16.26 14.53
C GLY A 368 14.80 15.69 15.90
N LEU A 369 14.00 14.80 16.48
CA LEU A 369 14.36 14.10 17.72
C LEU A 369 15.38 13.01 17.38
N ARG A 370 16.36 12.79 18.25
CA ARG A 370 17.39 11.76 18.06
C ARG A 370 17.06 10.58 18.95
N GLY A 371 17.32 9.39 18.42
CA GLY A 371 16.72 8.16 18.91
C GLY A 371 17.68 7.20 19.58
N ALA A 372 17.14 6.02 19.85
CA ALA A 372 17.90 4.93 20.42
C ALA A 372 18.99 4.38 19.47
N ILE A 373 18.82 4.52 18.15
CA ILE A 373 19.84 4.13 17.15
C ILE A 373 21.10 4.98 17.30
N THR A 374 20.96 6.29 17.56
CA THR A 374 22.09 7.20 17.82
C THR A 374 22.93 6.71 18.99
N LEU A 375 22.27 6.33 20.09
CA LEU A 375 22.93 5.80 21.28
C LEU A 375 23.55 4.42 21.04
N ALA A 376 22.89 3.56 20.27
CA ALA A 376 23.40 2.24 19.89
C ALA A 376 24.67 2.34 19.03
N LEU A 377 24.70 3.26 18.06
CA LEU A 377 25.90 3.52 17.25
C LEU A 377 27.03 4.12 18.10
N ALA A 378 26.71 5.03 19.02
CA ALA A 378 27.70 5.56 19.96
C ALA A 378 28.30 4.44 20.83
N LEU A 379 27.47 3.51 21.30
CA LEU A 379 27.92 2.34 22.06
C LEU A 379 28.79 1.40 21.21
N ALA A 380 28.43 1.18 19.94
CA ALA A 380 29.22 0.37 19.01
C ALA A 380 30.65 0.92 18.82
N VAL A 381 30.82 2.25 18.83
CA VAL A 381 32.15 2.88 18.82
C VAL A 381 32.89 2.65 20.14
N VAL A 382 32.19 2.80 21.27
CA VAL A 382 32.78 2.67 22.61
C VAL A 382 33.24 1.23 22.90
N GLU A 383 32.53 0.24 22.39
CA GLU A 383 32.87 -1.17 22.54
C GLU A 383 33.93 -1.65 21.53
N ASN A 384 34.23 -0.85 20.50
CA ASN A 384 35.18 -1.22 19.47
C ASN A 384 36.62 -1.14 20.02
N ARG A 385 37.28 -2.31 20.12
CA ARG A 385 38.64 -2.44 20.69
C ARG A 385 39.75 -1.92 19.77
N ASP A 386 39.46 -1.72 18.49
CA ASP A 386 40.43 -1.22 17.51
C ASP A 386 40.57 0.31 17.57
N LEU A 387 39.68 1.00 18.29
CA LEU A 387 39.73 2.44 18.52
C LEU A 387 40.38 2.78 19.87
N SER A 388 41.06 3.93 19.93
CA SER A 388 41.64 4.39 21.19
C SER A 388 40.56 4.76 22.21
N GLU A 389 40.84 4.54 23.50
CA GLU A 389 39.91 4.86 24.59
C GLU A 389 39.52 6.35 24.62
N HIS A 390 40.42 7.23 24.15
CA HIS A 390 40.16 8.66 24.04
C HIS A 390 39.06 8.99 23.02
N ILE A 391 39.14 8.38 21.84
CA ILE A 391 38.17 8.56 20.75
C ILE A 391 36.81 7.99 21.16
N ALA A 392 36.80 6.79 21.75
CA ALA A 392 35.60 6.15 22.29
C ALA A 392 34.91 7.05 23.31
N ARG A 393 35.67 7.64 24.25
CA ARG A 393 35.14 8.57 25.26
C ARG A 393 34.59 9.84 24.65
N PHE A 394 35.31 10.47 23.72
CA PHE A 394 34.87 11.68 23.03
C PHE A 394 33.54 11.46 22.30
N ILE A 395 33.44 10.41 21.48
CA ILE A 395 32.23 10.09 20.74
C ILE A 395 31.08 9.73 21.70
N GLY A 396 31.36 8.89 22.70
CA GLY A 396 30.37 8.46 23.70
C GLY A 396 29.74 9.63 24.44
N ILE A 397 30.56 10.56 24.94
CA ILE A 397 30.09 11.73 25.70
C ILE A 397 29.30 12.69 24.81
N VAL A 398 29.85 13.08 23.66
CA VAL A 398 29.23 14.12 22.82
C VAL A 398 27.96 13.62 22.13
N ALA A 399 27.96 12.39 21.60
CA ALA A 399 26.76 11.81 20.99
C ALA A 399 25.64 11.61 22.02
N THR A 400 25.97 11.09 23.22
CA THR A 400 24.99 10.90 24.29
C THR A 400 24.43 12.23 24.79
N GLY A 401 25.29 13.21 25.07
CA GLY A 401 24.87 14.53 25.52
C GLY A 401 23.98 15.22 24.49
N PHE A 402 24.30 15.10 23.20
CA PHE A 402 23.48 15.62 22.12
C PHE A 402 22.09 14.96 22.08
N VAL A 403 22.01 13.64 22.19
CA VAL A 403 20.74 12.90 22.26
C VAL A 403 19.89 13.38 23.43
N LEU A 404 20.48 13.54 24.62
CA LEU A 404 19.76 14.04 25.80
C LEU A 404 19.23 15.46 25.60
N VAL A 405 20.03 16.37 25.05
CA VAL A 405 19.58 17.74 24.75
C VAL A 405 18.39 17.71 23.81
N THR A 406 18.46 16.94 22.73
CA THR A 406 17.39 16.92 21.73
C THR A 406 16.13 16.23 22.22
N LEU A 407 16.24 15.15 22.99
CA LEU A 407 15.08 14.48 23.59
C LEU A 407 14.41 15.33 24.67
N LEU A 408 15.17 15.87 25.63
CA LEU A 408 14.63 16.59 26.77
C LEU A 408 14.16 18.00 26.38
N LEU A 409 14.91 18.71 25.53
CA LEU A 409 14.57 20.08 25.11
C LEU A 409 13.64 20.09 23.90
N ASN A 410 14.00 19.46 22.78
CA ASN A 410 13.16 19.51 21.58
C ASN A 410 11.91 18.64 21.75
N GLY A 411 12.02 17.46 22.40
CA GLY A 411 10.90 16.54 22.57
C GLY A 411 9.75 17.13 23.40
N THR A 412 10.07 17.80 24.51
CA THR A 412 9.07 18.45 25.38
C THR A 412 8.48 19.73 24.75
N THR A 413 9.27 20.48 23.98
CA THR A 413 8.83 21.74 23.37
C THR A 413 8.11 21.57 22.02
N LEU A 414 8.30 20.44 21.32
CA LEU A 414 7.70 20.18 20.01
C LEU A 414 6.17 20.24 20.03
N ARG A 415 5.54 19.63 21.05
CA ARG A 415 4.08 19.66 21.23
C ARG A 415 3.55 21.09 21.28
N PHE A 416 4.19 21.95 22.08
CA PHE A 416 3.81 23.36 22.19
C PHE A 416 3.94 24.09 20.84
N LEU A 417 5.02 23.83 20.10
CA LEU A 417 5.24 24.43 18.78
C LEU A 417 4.15 24.02 17.77
N VAL A 418 3.78 22.74 17.72
CA VAL A 418 2.74 22.22 16.81
C VAL A 418 1.39 22.89 17.07
N VAL A 419 1.01 23.01 18.35
CA VAL A 419 -0.24 23.66 18.75
C VAL A 419 -0.21 25.16 18.41
N LYS A 420 0.90 25.85 18.71
CA LYS A 420 1.06 27.28 18.42
C LYS A 420 0.99 27.61 16.93
N LEU A 421 1.48 26.70 16.07
CA LEU A 421 1.44 26.85 14.61
C LEU A 421 0.07 26.48 13.99
N GLY A 422 -0.88 25.99 14.80
CA GLY A 422 -2.22 25.58 14.35
C GLY A 422 -2.18 24.36 13.44
N LEU A 423 -1.16 23.50 13.58
CA LEU A 423 -0.99 22.29 12.77
C LEU A 423 -1.89 21.14 13.21
N ASN A 424 -2.56 21.29 14.36
CA ASN A 424 -3.60 20.40 14.88
C ASN A 424 -4.97 20.54 14.20
N GLN A 425 -5.08 21.38 13.17
CA GLN A 425 -6.32 21.61 12.44
C GLN A 425 -6.36 20.78 11.16
N LEU A 426 -7.49 20.11 10.94
CA LEU A 426 -7.79 19.39 9.70
C LEU A 426 -7.80 20.37 8.52
N SER A 427 -7.35 19.91 7.35
CA SER A 427 -7.55 20.63 6.08
C SER A 427 -9.03 21.00 5.91
N PRO A 428 -9.40 22.11 5.24
CA PRO A 428 -10.80 22.47 5.00
C PRO A 428 -11.63 21.32 4.41
N ILE A 429 -11.03 20.52 3.51
CA ILE A 429 -11.65 19.34 2.89
C ILE A 429 -11.85 18.21 3.92
N ASP A 430 -10.84 17.92 4.75
CA ASP A 430 -10.93 16.87 5.78
C ASP A 430 -11.86 17.25 6.93
N ALA A 431 -11.91 18.53 7.29
CA ALA A 431 -12.85 19.07 8.26
C ALA A 431 -14.30 18.97 7.76
N ALA A 432 -14.52 19.27 6.48
CA ALA A 432 -15.80 19.06 5.80
C ALA A 432 -16.19 17.57 5.76
N MET A 433 -15.27 16.70 5.35
CA MET A 433 -15.45 15.24 5.35
C MET A 433 -15.79 14.71 6.75
N ARG A 434 -15.09 15.16 7.79
CA ARG A 434 -15.38 14.77 9.18
C ARG A 434 -16.81 15.13 9.57
N LYS A 435 -17.24 16.37 9.31
CA LYS A 435 -18.61 16.80 9.62
C LYS A 435 -19.65 15.99 8.85
N GLN A 436 -19.39 15.71 7.57
CA GLN A 436 -20.25 14.89 6.73
C GLN A 436 -20.34 13.43 7.23
N ALA A 437 -19.20 12.81 7.55
CA ALA A 437 -19.14 11.45 8.08
C ALA A 437 -19.91 11.34 9.41
N ILE A 438 -19.78 12.34 10.30
CA ILE A 438 -20.56 12.40 11.54
C ILE A 438 -22.07 12.52 11.23
N SER A 439 -22.46 13.37 10.28
CA SER A 439 -23.87 13.54 9.91
C SER A 439 -24.49 12.25 9.35
N ILE A 440 -23.79 11.56 8.46
CA ILE A 440 -24.20 10.25 7.90
C ILE A 440 -24.23 9.20 9.02
N GLY A 441 -23.19 9.16 9.86
CA GLY A 441 -23.07 8.23 10.97
C GLY A 441 -24.22 8.35 11.97
N ILE A 442 -24.56 9.58 12.37
CA ILE A 442 -25.70 9.82 13.28
C ILE A 442 -27.02 9.39 12.62
N GLY A 443 -27.22 9.67 11.33
CA GLY A 443 -28.43 9.21 10.62
C GLY A 443 -28.60 7.69 10.61
N ILE A 444 -27.50 6.95 10.48
CA ILE A 444 -27.50 5.47 10.59
C ILE A 444 -27.81 5.04 12.02
N VAL A 445 -27.19 5.68 13.02
CA VAL A 445 -27.44 5.39 14.43
C VAL A 445 -28.89 5.63 14.78
N VAL A 446 -29.53 6.70 14.28
CA VAL A 446 -30.97 6.96 14.47
C VAL A 446 -31.81 5.77 14.01
N LYS A 447 -31.62 5.31 12.76
CA LYS A 447 -32.36 4.16 12.22
C LYS A 447 -32.11 2.87 13.01
N ARG A 448 -30.85 2.64 13.41
CA ARG A 448 -30.48 1.43 14.17
C ARG A 448 -31.07 1.45 15.58
N VAL A 449 -31.00 2.59 16.26
CA VAL A 449 -31.62 2.80 17.58
C VAL A 449 -33.13 2.63 17.49
N GLU A 450 -33.77 3.15 16.44
CA GLU A 450 -35.20 2.95 16.23
C GLU A 450 -35.57 1.47 16.04
N LYS A 451 -34.82 0.74 15.20
CA LYS A 451 -35.01 -0.70 14.99
C LYS A 451 -34.79 -1.50 16.27
N THR A 452 -33.68 -1.28 16.97
CA THR A 452 -33.35 -1.97 18.23
C THR A 452 -34.37 -1.65 19.32
N ALA A 453 -34.86 -0.40 19.38
CA ALA A 453 -35.89 -0.01 20.34
C ALA A 453 -37.20 -0.79 20.13
N ILE A 454 -37.59 -1.00 18.87
CA ILE A 454 -38.78 -1.78 18.50
C ILE A 454 -38.56 -3.27 18.80
N GLU A 455 -37.42 -3.83 18.36
CA GLU A 455 -37.08 -5.26 18.53
C GLU A 455 -37.06 -5.69 20.00
N HIS A 456 -36.58 -4.83 20.90
CA HIS A 456 -36.45 -5.14 22.33
C HIS A 456 -37.62 -4.59 23.16
N GLY A 457 -38.68 -4.06 22.54
CA GLY A 457 -39.88 -3.61 23.24
C GLY A 457 -39.70 -2.39 24.15
N PHE A 458 -38.74 -1.49 23.85
CA PHE A 458 -38.55 -0.28 24.64
C PHE A 458 -39.76 0.67 24.54
N TYR A 459 -40.09 1.34 25.65
CA TYR A 459 -41.21 2.29 25.72
C TYR A 459 -41.12 3.38 24.63
N GLU A 460 -42.25 3.67 24.00
CA GLU A 460 -42.31 4.57 22.85
C GLU A 460 -41.83 5.99 23.19
N ASN A 461 -42.10 6.46 24.42
CA ASN A 461 -41.68 7.77 24.90
C ASN A 461 -40.15 7.88 25.03
N VAL A 462 -39.49 6.79 25.47
CA VAL A 462 -38.02 6.73 25.57
C VAL A 462 -37.40 6.72 24.18
N ARG A 463 -37.92 5.86 23.28
CA ARG A 463 -37.52 5.82 21.87
C ARG A 463 -37.62 7.20 21.22
N ARG A 464 -38.78 7.84 21.29
CA ARG A 464 -39.01 9.17 20.69
C ARG A 464 -38.07 10.23 21.27
N ASN A 465 -37.78 10.21 22.56
CA ASN A 465 -36.89 11.20 23.18
C ASN A 465 -35.45 11.04 22.68
N ILE A 466 -34.91 9.81 22.69
CA ILE A 466 -33.54 9.52 22.23
C ILE A 466 -33.39 9.80 20.74
N VAL A 467 -34.36 9.37 19.90
CA VAL A 467 -34.36 9.68 18.46
C VAL A 467 -34.38 11.18 18.22
N LYS A 468 -35.26 11.93 18.89
CA LYS A 468 -35.30 13.40 18.78
C LYS A 468 -34.00 14.07 19.21
N GLN A 469 -33.30 13.56 20.24
CA GLN A 469 -32.00 14.10 20.64
C GLN A 469 -30.94 13.88 19.56
N LEU A 470 -30.89 12.68 18.97
CA LEU A 470 -29.97 12.36 17.89
C LEU A 470 -30.26 13.17 16.62
N GLU A 471 -31.53 13.33 16.25
CA GLU A 471 -31.96 14.17 15.12
C GLU A 471 -31.61 15.65 15.34
N ARG A 472 -31.82 16.18 16.56
CA ARG A 472 -31.39 17.55 16.92
C ARG A 472 -29.88 17.71 16.79
N ARG A 473 -29.10 16.72 17.24
CA ARG A 473 -27.63 16.72 17.11
C ARG A 473 -27.22 16.69 15.64
N GLN A 474 -27.86 15.87 14.81
CA GLN A 474 -27.64 15.82 13.37
C GLN A 474 -27.96 17.17 12.71
N LYS A 475 -29.11 17.77 13.06
CA LYS A 475 -29.54 19.06 12.51
C LYS A 475 -28.58 20.19 12.87
N LYS A 476 -28.13 20.29 14.12
CA LYS A 476 -27.10 21.26 14.54
C LYS A 476 -25.79 21.10 13.75
N ILE A 477 -25.37 19.87 13.47
CA ILE A 477 -24.16 19.60 12.69
C ILE A 477 -24.36 20.00 11.22
N ASN A 478 -25.56 19.79 10.65
CA ASN A 478 -25.92 20.24 9.31
C ASN A 478 -26.06 21.77 9.20
N GLU A 479 -26.58 22.44 10.22
CA GLU A 479 -26.72 23.90 10.28
C GLU A 479 -25.35 24.60 10.46
N ASN A 480 -24.45 24.03 11.28
CA ASN A 480 -23.04 24.47 11.40
C ASN A 480 -22.13 23.92 10.27
N ASN A 481 -22.72 23.22 9.31
CA ASN A 481 -22.04 22.76 8.11
C ASN A 481 -22.13 23.87 7.06
N ASN A 482 -21.15 24.77 7.05
CA ASN A 482 -20.92 25.68 5.93
C ASN A 482 -20.48 24.93 4.64
N PHE A 483 -20.82 23.64 4.45
CA PHE A 483 -20.44 22.89 3.26
C PHE A 483 -21.00 23.52 1.98
N LYS A 484 -22.23 24.07 2.04
CA LYS A 484 -22.87 24.78 0.93
C LYS A 484 -22.30 26.20 0.68
N THR A 485 -21.61 26.79 1.65
CA THR A 485 -21.13 28.19 1.61
C THR A 485 -19.60 28.32 1.61
N ALA A 486 -18.84 27.28 1.98
CA ALA A 486 -17.39 27.31 2.14
C ALA A 486 -16.61 26.58 1.03
N LEU A 487 -17.28 25.78 0.19
CA LEU A 487 -16.68 25.00 -0.89
C LEU A 487 -17.44 25.28 -2.19
N ASP A 488 -16.70 25.52 -3.27
CA ASP A 488 -17.27 25.66 -4.62
C ASP A 488 -17.96 24.35 -5.04
N ASN A 489 -18.94 24.43 -5.95
CA ASN A 489 -19.69 23.26 -6.44
C ASN A 489 -18.75 22.15 -6.97
N ARG A 490 -17.60 22.54 -7.54
CA ARG A 490 -16.55 21.62 -8.00
C ARG A 490 -15.95 20.79 -6.85
N ASP A 491 -15.70 21.40 -5.70
CA ASP A 491 -15.10 20.72 -4.55
C ASP A 491 -16.13 19.81 -3.87
N GLN A 492 -17.40 20.20 -3.87
CA GLN A 492 -18.49 19.36 -3.37
C GLN A 492 -18.64 18.06 -4.18
N VAL A 493 -18.58 18.15 -5.52
CA VAL A 493 -18.57 16.96 -6.39
C VAL A 493 -17.34 16.10 -6.13
N THR A 494 -16.18 16.72 -5.93
CA THR A 494 -14.93 16.00 -5.66
C THR A 494 -15.00 15.20 -4.36
N VAL A 495 -15.50 15.82 -3.29
CA VAL A 495 -15.74 15.15 -2.00
C VAL A 495 -16.71 13.98 -2.17
N ALA A 496 -17.84 14.18 -2.87
CA ALA A 496 -18.82 13.12 -3.10
C ALA A 496 -18.24 11.92 -3.86
N LEU A 497 -17.44 12.17 -4.90
CA LEU A 497 -16.76 11.12 -5.67
C LEU A 497 -15.72 10.36 -4.83
N MET A 498 -14.99 11.06 -3.96
CA MET A 498 -14.07 10.43 -3.01
C MET A 498 -14.81 9.56 -2.00
N THR A 499 -15.95 10.02 -1.46
CA THR A 499 -16.79 9.23 -0.54
C THR A 499 -17.28 7.95 -1.22
N ILE A 500 -17.72 8.04 -2.48
CA ILE A 500 -18.15 6.87 -3.25
C ILE A 500 -17.00 5.91 -3.51
N ALA A 501 -15.84 6.41 -3.92
CA ALA A 501 -14.67 5.55 -4.13
C ALA A 501 -14.26 4.86 -2.82
N SER A 502 -14.28 5.58 -1.69
CA SER A 502 -14.03 4.98 -0.38
C SER A 502 -15.06 3.90 -0.04
N GLN A 503 -16.35 4.13 -0.31
CA GLN A 503 -17.40 3.14 -0.12
C GLN A 503 -17.21 1.92 -1.05
N GLU A 504 -16.76 2.14 -2.29
CA GLU A 504 -16.41 1.07 -3.23
C GLU A 504 -15.30 0.19 -2.67
N LYS A 505 -14.26 0.79 -2.07
CA LYS A 505 -13.18 0.08 -1.38
C LYS A 505 -13.72 -0.78 -0.23
N THR A 506 -14.61 -0.22 0.60
CA THR A 506 -15.21 -0.96 1.72
C THR A 506 -16.01 -2.17 1.23
N ILE A 507 -16.87 -2.00 0.22
CA ILE A 507 -17.67 -3.12 -0.33
C ILE A 507 -16.77 -4.20 -0.93
N LEU A 508 -15.70 -3.82 -1.64
CA LEU A 508 -14.73 -4.77 -2.18
C LEU A 508 -14.00 -5.55 -1.07
N LEU A 509 -13.60 -4.87 0.01
CA LEU A 509 -12.98 -5.53 1.16
C LEU A 509 -13.94 -6.47 1.87
N ASP A 510 -15.24 -6.15 1.91
CA ASP A 510 -16.27 -7.04 2.45
C ASP A 510 -16.42 -8.29 1.57
N PHE A 511 -16.44 -8.14 0.24
CA PHE A 511 -16.41 -9.30 -0.67
C PHE A 511 -15.14 -10.13 -0.53
N PHE A 512 -14.00 -9.50 -0.25
CA PHE A 512 -12.73 -10.18 -0.04
C PHE A 512 -12.65 -10.95 1.29
N LYS A 513 -13.54 -10.68 2.25
CA LYS A 513 -13.67 -11.50 3.47
C LYS A 513 -14.22 -12.90 3.16
N ILE A 514 -14.98 -13.05 2.07
CA ILE A 514 -15.61 -14.31 1.67
C ILE A 514 -14.56 -15.24 1.04
N PRO A 515 -14.22 -16.39 1.66
CA PRO A 515 -13.18 -17.28 1.16
C PRO A 515 -13.43 -17.79 -0.26
N GLY A 516 -12.44 -17.61 -1.13
CA GLY A 516 -12.47 -18.08 -2.52
C GLY A 516 -13.39 -17.30 -3.46
N LEU A 517 -14.11 -16.27 -2.98
CA LEU A 517 -15.06 -15.48 -3.78
C LEU A 517 -14.39 -14.84 -5.00
N THR A 518 -13.28 -14.16 -4.70
CA THR A 518 -12.49 -13.42 -5.68
C THR A 518 -11.06 -13.91 -5.64
N ARG A 519 -10.48 -14.12 -6.82
CA ARG A 519 -9.06 -14.43 -6.98
C ARG A 519 -8.20 -13.24 -6.58
N GLY A 520 -7.05 -13.51 -5.96
CA GLY A 520 -6.06 -12.50 -5.56
C GLY A 520 -5.81 -11.43 -6.64
N PRO A 521 -5.44 -11.78 -7.87
CA PRO A 521 -5.17 -10.78 -8.92
C PRO A 521 -6.36 -9.86 -9.23
N VAL A 522 -7.59 -10.40 -9.20
CA VAL A 522 -8.81 -9.65 -9.52
C VAL A 522 -9.13 -8.61 -8.45
N ILE A 523 -9.05 -9.01 -7.17
CA ILE A 523 -9.29 -8.07 -6.06
C ILE A 523 -8.19 -7.01 -6.01
N GLN A 524 -6.94 -7.37 -6.30
CA GLN A 524 -5.82 -6.43 -6.39
C GLN A 524 -6.06 -5.35 -7.44
N ASP A 525 -6.48 -5.74 -8.64
CA ASP A 525 -6.76 -4.81 -9.73
C ASP A 525 -7.97 -3.92 -9.40
N LEU A 526 -9.01 -4.47 -8.77
CA LEU A 526 -10.18 -3.71 -8.32
C LEU A 526 -9.80 -2.69 -7.24
N LEU A 527 -9.12 -3.08 -6.17
CA LEU A 527 -8.68 -2.18 -5.10
C LEU A 527 -7.74 -1.09 -5.62
N ARG A 528 -6.75 -1.46 -6.46
CA ARG A 528 -5.82 -0.49 -7.07
C ARG A 528 -6.57 0.54 -7.93
N SER A 529 -7.61 0.11 -8.66
CA SER A 529 -8.43 1.01 -9.46
C SER A 529 -9.26 1.95 -8.59
N VAL A 530 -9.75 1.51 -7.43
CA VAL A 530 -10.49 2.36 -6.48
C VAL A 530 -9.60 3.43 -5.87
N GLU A 531 -8.40 3.07 -5.44
CA GLU A 531 -7.44 4.04 -4.94
C GLU A 531 -7.04 5.05 -6.02
N ALA A 532 -6.84 4.60 -7.28
CA ALA A 532 -6.62 5.51 -8.39
C ALA A 532 -7.80 6.48 -8.62
N MET A 533 -9.03 6.06 -8.33
CA MET A 533 -10.21 6.94 -8.36
C MET A 533 -10.18 7.98 -7.25
N ILE A 534 -9.77 7.61 -6.03
CA ILE A 534 -9.60 8.55 -4.91
C ILE A 534 -8.52 9.58 -5.26
N ASP A 535 -7.36 9.14 -5.73
CA ASP A 535 -6.24 10.02 -6.08
C ASP A 535 -6.57 10.91 -7.28
N GLY A 536 -7.17 10.34 -8.32
CA GLY A 536 -7.63 11.10 -9.49
C GLY A 536 -8.68 12.14 -9.11
N SER A 537 -9.56 11.85 -8.14
CA SER A 537 -10.51 12.83 -7.62
C SER A 537 -9.80 13.97 -6.90
N LYS A 538 -8.81 13.67 -6.06
CA LYS A 538 -8.03 14.70 -5.34
C LYS A 538 -7.26 15.64 -6.27
N LEU A 539 -6.69 15.11 -7.35
CA LEU A 539 -5.83 15.86 -8.27
C LEU A 539 -6.62 16.62 -9.34
N ASP A 540 -7.55 15.93 -10.03
CA ASP A 540 -8.24 16.44 -11.22
C ASP A 540 -9.77 16.54 -11.04
N GLY A 541 -10.29 16.31 -9.82
CA GLY A 541 -11.72 16.32 -9.53
C GLY A 541 -12.50 15.26 -10.32
N ARG A 542 -13.63 15.67 -10.92
CA ARG A 542 -14.52 14.79 -11.70
C ARG A 542 -13.80 14.07 -12.85
N LEU A 543 -12.92 14.75 -13.57
CA LEU A 543 -12.25 14.18 -14.74
C LEU A 543 -11.27 13.07 -14.34
N GLY A 544 -10.49 13.28 -13.29
CA GLY A 544 -9.56 12.27 -12.78
C GLY A 544 -10.26 11.00 -12.30
N TYR A 545 -11.40 11.14 -11.60
CA TYR A 545 -12.25 10.00 -11.24
C TYR A 545 -12.67 9.18 -12.46
N ILE A 546 -13.23 9.84 -13.50
CA ILE A 546 -13.72 9.18 -14.71
C ILE A 546 -12.57 8.50 -15.47
N LEU A 547 -11.42 9.16 -15.59
CA LEU A 547 -10.24 8.62 -16.28
C LEU A 547 -9.64 7.42 -15.55
N ALA A 548 -9.51 7.49 -14.22
CA ALA A 548 -9.05 6.38 -13.39
C ALA A 548 -9.96 5.17 -13.51
N ARG A 549 -11.28 5.39 -13.46
CA ARG A 549 -12.26 4.30 -13.58
C ARG A 549 -12.30 3.68 -14.97
N ARG A 550 -12.20 4.49 -16.03
CA ARG A 550 -12.13 4.00 -17.42
C ARG A 550 -10.93 3.08 -17.68
N LYS A 551 -9.83 3.22 -16.93
CA LYS A 551 -8.67 2.31 -17.05
C LYS A 551 -9.03 0.86 -16.69
N ARG A 552 -10.05 0.63 -15.84
CA ARG A 552 -10.50 -0.72 -15.43
C ARG A 552 -10.93 -1.59 -16.62
N LEU A 553 -11.58 -0.98 -17.62
CA LEU A 553 -12.11 -1.70 -18.79
C LEU A 553 -11.14 -1.76 -19.98
N LYS A 554 -9.95 -1.13 -19.87
CA LYS A 554 -8.96 -1.17 -20.95
C LYS A 554 -8.16 -2.47 -20.91
N PRO A 555 -7.81 -3.05 -22.07
CA PRO A 555 -7.00 -4.26 -22.11
C PRO A 555 -5.62 -4.03 -21.49
N THR A 556 -5.32 -4.79 -20.44
CA THR A 556 -4.03 -4.77 -19.73
C THR A 556 -2.90 -5.30 -20.62
N PHE A 557 -1.65 -4.95 -20.31
CA PHE A 557 -0.48 -5.48 -21.02
C PHE A 557 -0.44 -7.01 -20.98
N ARG A 558 -0.82 -7.61 -19.84
CA ARG A 558 -0.97 -9.07 -19.70
C ARG A 558 -1.95 -9.66 -20.70
N LEU A 559 -3.13 -9.04 -20.88
CA LEU A 559 -4.10 -9.48 -21.86
C LEU A 559 -3.58 -9.34 -23.30
N LYS A 560 -2.91 -8.22 -23.62
CA LYS A 560 -2.30 -8.01 -24.95
C LYS A 560 -1.20 -9.03 -25.24
N PHE A 561 -0.36 -9.32 -24.25
CA PHE A 561 0.69 -10.32 -24.35
C PHE A 561 0.14 -11.75 -24.46
N ALA A 562 -0.90 -12.07 -23.68
CA ALA A 562 -1.62 -13.34 -23.79
C ALA A 562 -2.29 -13.51 -25.16
N GLN A 563 -2.88 -12.44 -25.70
CA GLN A 563 -3.41 -12.42 -27.07
C GLN A 563 -2.29 -12.59 -28.12
N PHE A 564 -1.13 -11.96 -27.90
CA PHE A 564 0.03 -12.14 -28.78
C PHE A 564 0.51 -13.59 -28.80
N LEU A 565 0.64 -14.22 -27.62
CA LEU A 565 0.99 -15.63 -27.46
C LEU A 565 -0.04 -16.56 -28.11
N HIS A 566 -1.33 -16.31 -27.90
CA HIS A 566 -2.40 -17.08 -28.54
C HIS A 566 -2.36 -16.93 -30.07
N ARG A 567 -2.17 -15.70 -30.58
CA ARG A 567 -2.17 -15.42 -32.02
C ARG A 567 -0.98 -16.04 -32.76
N HIS A 568 0.22 -15.96 -32.19
CA HIS A 568 1.44 -16.42 -32.86
C HIS A 568 1.80 -17.87 -32.51
N PHE A 569 1.62 -18.26 -31.25
CA PHE A 569 2.09 -19.56 -30.73
C PHE A 569 0.94 -20.52 -30.37
N ARG A 570 -0.33 -20.10 -30.47
CA ARG A 570 -1.52 -20.94 -30.15
C ARG A 570 -1.52 -21.51 -28.73
N ILE A 571 -0.91 -20.78 -27.78
CA ILE A 571 -0.95 -21.14 -26.36
C ILE A 571 -2.20 -20.51 -25.75
N ASP A 572 -3.22 -21.33 -25.47
CA ASP A 572 -4.55 -20.86 -25.04
C ASP A 572 -4.61 -20.55 -23.54
N ARG A 573 -3.83 -21.25 -22.70
CA ARG A 573 -3.87 -21.13 -21.22
C ARG A 573 -3.71 -19.69 -20.67
N PRO A 574 -2.74 -18.88 -21.13
CA PRO A 574 -2.58 -17.50 -20.64
C PRO A 574 -3.79 -16.62 -20.96
N LEU A 575 -4.37 -16.79 -22.15
CA LEU A 575 -5.53 -16.02 -22.58
C LEU A 575 -6.79 -16.46 -21.81
N MET A 576 -6.97 -17.76 -21.60
CA MET A 576 -8.06 -18.30 -20.79
C MET A 576 -8.04 -17.74 -19.36
N ASN A 577 -6.86 -17.68 -18.74
CA ASN A 577 -6.72 -17.09 -17.40
C ASN A 577 -7.06 -15.60 -17.40
N CYS A 578 -6.57 -14.82 -18.38
CA CYS A 578 -6.90 -13.39 -18.47
C CYS A 578 -8.40 -13.15 -18.72
N MET A 579 -9.07 -13.98 -19.52
CA MET A 579 -10.50 -13.86 -19.78
C MET A 579 -11.35 -14.24 -18.57
N ARG A 580 -10.93 -15.27 -17.84
CA ARG A 580 -11.51 -15.64 -16.56
C ARG A 580 -11.40 -14.50 -15.54
N ASP A 581 -10.22 -13.91 -15.39
CA ASP A 581 -10.00 -12.78 -14.49
C ASP A 581 -10.84 -11.56 -14.90
N LEU A 582 -10.95 -11.28 -16.20
CA LEU A 582 -11.81 -10.21 -16.71
C LEU A 582 -13.28 -10.44 -16.39
N PHE A 583 -13.78 -11.67 -16.59
CA PHE A 583 -15.20 -11.96 -16.37
C PHE A 583 -15.55 -11.88 -14.88
N GLU A 584 -14.70 -12.45 -14.02
CA GLU A 584 -14.82 -12.35 -12.58
C GLU A 584 -14.77 -10.88 -12.10
N MET A 585 -13.83 -10.09 -12.64
CA MET A 585 -13.74 -8.65 -12.36
C MET A 585 -15.03 -7.91 -12.74
N LEU A 586 -15.58 -8.16 -13.92
CA LEU A 586 -16.81 -7.50 -14.40
C LEU A 586 -18.02 -7.88 -13.55
N LEU A 587 -18.12 -9.14 -13.12
CA LEU A 587 -19.21 -9.61 -12.30
C LEU A 587 -19.16 -8.98 -10.90
N ILE A 588 -17.99 -8.94 -10.26
CA ILE A 588 -17.82 -8.27 -8.96
C ILE A 588 -18.06 -6.76 -9.11
N ALA A 589 -17.52 -6.13 -10.14
CA ALA A 589 -17.74 -4.70 -10.40
C ALA A 589 -19.23 -4.39 -10.63
N HIS A 590 -19.98 -5.31 -11.24
CA HIS A 590 -21.43 -5.20 -11.38
C HIS A 590 -22.14 -5.25 -10.02
N LEU A 591 -21.85 -6.27 -9.19
CA LEU A 591 -22.41 -6.39 -7.84
C LEU A 591 -22.13 -5.14 -6.98
N VAL A 592 -20.88 -4.66 -7.01
CA VAL A 592 -20.46 -3.46 -6.30
C VAL A 592 -21.18 -2.21 -6.82
N SER A 593 -21.33 -2.07 -8.14
CA SER A 593 -22.01 -0.91 -8.74
C SER A 593 -23.48 -0.85 -8.33
N THR A 594 -24.16 -1.98 -8.26
CA THR A 594 -25.55 -2.07 -7.78
C THR A 594 -25.65 -1.66 -6.31
N SER A 595 -24.75 -2.14 -5.46
CA SER A 595 -24.70 -1.74 -4.03
C SER A 595 -24.39 -0.24 -3.85
N LEU A 596 -23.53 0.32 -4.70
CA LEU A 596 -23.19 1.75 -4.67
C LEU A 596 -24.38 2.64 -5.07
N LEU A 597 -25.13 2.30 -6.12
CA LEU A 597 -26.32 3.06 -6.51
C LEU A 597 -27.33 3.14 -5.36
N LYS A 598 -27.57 2.00 -4.69
CA LYS A 598 -28.41 1.93 -3.48
C LYS A 598 -27.89 2.83 -2.36
N PHE A 599 -26.58 2.80 -2.11
CA PHE A 599 -25.94 3.67 -1.12
C PHE A 599 -26.13 5.17 -1.44
N VAL A 600 -25.97 5.58 -2.70
CA VAL A 600 -26.14 6.98 -3.10
C VAL A 600 -27.58 7.45 -2.90
N GLU A 601 -28.54 6.65 -3.35
CA GLU A 601 -29.97 6.95 -3.21
C GLU A 601 -30.43 7.00 -1.76
N GLU A 602 -30.05 6.02 -0.94
CA GLU A 602 -30.52 5.88 0.44
C GLU A 602 -29.77 6.78 1.44
N ARG A 603 -28.50 7.11 1.18
CA ARG A 603 -27.61 7.75 2.18
C ARG A 603 -27.03 9.09 1.74
N MET A 604 -26.72 9.29 0.46
CA MET A 604 -26.07 10.53 0.01
C MET A 604 -27.07 11.63 -0.34
N LYS A 605 -28.27 11.28 -0.82
CA LYS A 605 -29.31 12.24 -1.22
C LYS A 605 -29.63 13.26 -0.13
N THR A 606 -29.70 12.81 1.12
CA THR A 606 -29.99 13.65 2.29
C THR A 606 -28.79 14.51 2.72
N ALA A 607 -27.57 14.11 2.38
CA ALA A 607 -26.32 14.74 2.83
C ALA A 607 -25.78 15.79 1.85
N LEU A 608 -25.81 15.52 0.53
CA LEU A 608 -25.20 16.35 -0.51
C LEU A 608 -26.20 17.27 -1.23
N GLY A 609 -27.50 17.08 -0.99
CA GLY A 609 -28.56 17.76 -1.73
C GLY A 609 -28.80 17.16 -3.11
N ILE A 610 -29.91 17.57 -3.74
CA ILE A 610 -30.43 16.94 -4.96
C ILE A 610 -29.45 17.09 -6.13
N HIS A 611 -28.97 18.31 -6.41
CA HIS A 611 -28.14 18.61 -7.58
C HIS A 611 -26.82 17.82 -7.64
N ILE A 612 -26.05 17.79 -6.54
CA ILE A 612 -24.77 17.04 -6.48
C ILE A 612 -25.03 15.53 -6.57
N THR A 613 -26.10 15.06 -5.92
CA THR A 613 -26.50 13.65 -5.99
C THR A 613 -26.85 13.25 -7.41
N ASP A 614 -27.54 14.10 -8.18
CA ASP A 614 -27.90 13.82 -9.57
C ASP A 614 -26.66 13.70 -10.47
N ILE A 615 -25.71 14.64 -10.36
CA ILE A 615 -24.44 14.61 -11.12
C ILE A 615 -23.69 13.30 -10.85
N VAL A 616 -23.60 12.93 -9.58
CA VAL A 616 -22.87 11.74 -9.13
C VAL A 616 -23.59 10.46 -9.55
N THR A 617 -24.92 10.45 -9.46
CA THR A 617 -25.77 9.33 -9.88
C THR A 617 -25.68 9.12 -11.39
N GLU A 618 -25.70 10.19 -12.18
CA GLU A 618 -25.53 10.13 -13.64
C GLU A 618 -24.18 9.47 -14.01
N ILE A 619 -23.10 9.87 -13.32
CA ILE A 619 -21.79 9.24 -13.49
C ILE A 619 -21.87 7.75 -13.16
N LEU A 620 -22.48 7.35 -12.04
CA LEU A 620 -22.58 5.95 -11.65
C LEU A 620 -23.43 5.11 -12.60
N ILE A 621 -24.58 5.63 -13.05
CA ILE A 621 -25.48 4.93 -13.98
C ILE A 621 -24.79 4.68 -15.32
N GLY A 622 -24.11 5.70 -15.88
CA GLY A 622 -23.37 5.55 -17.14
C GLY A 622 -22.28 4.47 -17.04
N GLN A 623 -21.65 4.34 -15.87
CA GLN A 623 -20.64 3.30 -15.62
C GLN A 623 -21.27 1.92 -15.44
N ALA A 624 -22.32 1.80 -14.61
CA ALA A 624 -23.03 0.55 -14.38
C ALA A 624 -23.54 -0.04 -15.69
N LYS A 625 -24.08 0.81 -16.58
CA LYS A 625 -24.51 0.43 -17.93
C LYS A 625 -23.36 -0.12 -18.78
N SER A 626 -22.19 0.51 -18.74
CA SER A 626 -21.01 0.07 -19.49
C SER A 626 -20.49 -1.30 -19.03
N ILE A 627 -20.52 -1.55 -17.72
CA ILE A 627 -20.15 -2.84 -17.12
C ILE A 627 -21.19 -3.91 -17.48
N ASP A 628 -22.48 -3.58 -17.36
CA ASP A 628 -23.59 -4.49 -17.68
C ASP A 628 -23.60 -4.88 -19.17
N ASP A 629 -23.34 -3.94 -20.08
CA ASP A 629 -23.20 -4.22 -21.52
C ASP A 629 -22.02 -5.17 -21.79
N ALA A 630 -20.87 -4.97 -21.13
CA ALA A 630 -19.72 -5.86 -21.25
C ALA A 630 -20.02 -7.27 -20.68
N LEU A 631 -20.71 -7.33 -19.55
CA LEU A 631 -21.08 -8.59 -18.89
C LEU A 631 -22.10 -9.38 -19.72
N LYS A 632 -23.13 -8.72 -20.26
CA LYS A 632 -24.12 -9.31 -21.18
C LYS A 632 -23.46 -9.88 -22.44
N THR A 633 -22.48 -9.16 -22.98
CA THR A 633 -21.66 -9.62 -24.10
C THR A 633 -20.96 -10.93 -23.75
N LEU A 634 -20.28 -11.00 -22.60
CA LEU A 634 -19.59 -12.21 -22.16
C LEU A 634 -20.54 -13.36 -21.81
N ARG A 635 -21.67 -13.11 -21.15
CA ARG A 635 -22.71 -14.12 -20.86
C ARG A 635 -23.23 -14.76 -22.15
N ARG A 636 -23.46 -13.96 -23.19
CA ARG A 636 -23.86 -14.47 -24.51
C ARG A 636 -22.76 -15.31 -25.18
N HIS A 637 -21.49 -14.98 -24.94
CA HIS A 637 -20.34 -15.69 -25.51
C HIS A 637 -19.90 -16.93 -24.74
N TYR A 638 -20.21 -17.03 -23.46
CA TYR A 638 -19.74 -18.13 -22.63
C TYR A 638 -20.83 -18.51 -21.63
N PRO A 639 -22.02 -18.94 -22.07
CA PRO A 639 -23.17 -19.16 -21.19
C PRO A 639 -22.88 -20.22 -20.12
N GLY A 640 -22.33 -21.39 -20.50
CA GLY A 640 -21.99 -22.43 -19.52
C GLY A 640 -20.93 -21.99 -18.51
N TYR A 641 -19.96 -21.19 -18.93
CA TYR A 641 -18.96 -20.64 -18.01
C TYR A 641 -19.54 -19.55 -17.11
N ALA A 642 -20.43 -18.70 -17.64
CA ALA A 642 -21.12 -17.66 -16.89
C ALA A 642 -21.97 -18.27 -15.77
N GLU A 643 -22.79 -19.26 -16.10
CA GLU A 643 -23.61 -19.99 -15.14
C GLU A 643 -22.76 -20.69 -14.07
N MET A 644 -21.66 -21.33 -14.47
CA MET A 644 -20.73 -21.94 -13.53
C MET A 644 -20.09 -20.90 -12.59
N LEU A 645 -19.65 -19.77 -13.11
CA LEU A 645 -19.01 -18.71 -12.32
C LEU A 645 -19.99 -18.04 -11.36
N GLU A 646 -21.20 -17.71 -11.83
CA GLU A 646 -22.28 -17.15 -11.01
C GLU A 646 -22.72 -18.15 -9.94
N GLY A 647 -22.90 -19.42 -10.31
CA GLY A 647 -23.21 -20.50 -9.39
C GLY A 647 -22.12 -20.69 -8.33
N ARG A 648 -20.84 -20.59 -8.70
CA ARG A 648 -19.71 -20.63 -7.76
C ARG A 648 -19.79 -19.49 -6.75
N ILE A 649 -19.96 -18.26 -7.24
CA ILE A 649 -20.01 -17.06 -6.40
C ILE A 649 -21.20 -17.13 -5.44
N LEU A 650 -22.37 -17.53 -5.93
CA LEU A 650 -23.56 -17.68 -5.09
C LEU A 650 -23.39 -18.77 -4.03
N ARG A 651 -22.78 -19.92 -4.38
CA ARG A 651 -22.46 -20.99 -3.41
C ARG A 651 -21.46 -20.54 -2.36
N GLN A 652 -20.44 -19.75 -2.73
CA GLN A 652 -19.48 -19.21 -1.76
C GLN A 652 -20.11 -18.19 -0.82
N ILE A 653 -21.03 -17.35 -1.32
CA ILE A 653 -21.83 -16.46 -0.47
C ILE A 653 -22.70 -17.28 0.50
N SER A 654 -23.31 -18.37 0.03
CA SER A 654 -24.12 -19.26 0.88
C SER A 654 -23.30 -19.90 2.00
N LEU A 655 -22.12 -20.45 1.69
CA LEU A 655 -21.23 -21.04 2.70
C LEU A 655 -20.74 -20.00 3.71
N TYR A 656 -20.53 -18.76 3.26
CA TYR A 656 -20.16 -17.66 4.14
C TYR A 656 -21.29 -17.31 5.11
N PHE A 657 -22.53 -17.19 4.63
CA PHE A 657 -23.68 -16.98 5.52
C PHE A 657 -23.87 -18.14 6.49
N GLU A 658 -23.68 -19.38 6.06
CA GLU A 658 -23.71 -20.54 6.96
C GLU A 658 -22.66 -20.43 8.08
N SER A 659 -21.42 -20.04 7.75
CA SER A 659 -20.36 -19.82 8.74
C SER A 659 -20.66 -18.66 9.69
N GLU A 660 -21.27 -17.58 9.20
CA GLU A 660 -21.67 -16.42 10.02
C GLU A 660 -22.78 -16.78 11.02
N GLU A 661 -23.76 -17.58 10.59
CA GLU A 661 -24.79 -18.12 11.48
C GLU A 661 -24.20 -19.06 12.52
N TYR A 662 -23.29 -19.96 12.15
CA TYR A 662 -22.59 -20.82 13.12
C TYR A 662 -21.77 -20.02 14.14
N ALA A 663 -21.12 -18.94 13.71
CA ALA A 663 -20.42 -18.04 14.62
C ALA A 663 -21.40 -17.32 15.57
N THR A 664 -22.57 -16.93 15.08
CA THR A 664 -23.63 -16.32 15.90
C THR A 664 -24.14 -17.30 16.95
N LEU A 665 -24.48 -18.53 16.55
CA LEU A 665 -24.90 -19.60 17.48
C LEU A 665 -23.83 -19.91 18.54
N ALA A 666 -22.54 -19.89 18.16
CA ALA A 666 -21.45 -20.10 19.10
C ALA A 666 -21.31 -18.93 20.09
N ASN A 667 -21.42 -17.68 19.61
CA ASN A 667 -21.37 -16.48 20.45
C ASN A 667 -22.56 -16.40 21.43
N GLU A 668 -23.72 -16.91 21.02
CA GLU A 668 -24.91 -17.04 21.87
C GLU A 668 -24.85 -18.27 22.80
N ASN A 669 -23.74 -19.02 22.80
CA ASN A 669 -23.52 -20.26 23.54
C ASN A 669 -24.57 -21.36 23.25
N LEU A 670 -25.20 -21.33 22.07
CA LEU A 670 -26.15 -22.35 21.62
C LEU A 670 -25.47 -23.62 21.10
N ILE A 671 -24.19 -23.53 20.69
CA ILE A 671 -23.35 -24.66 20.27
C ILE A 671 -22.01 -24.64 21.00
N SER A 672 -21.44 -25.82 21.24
CA SER A 672 -20.12 -25.90 21.88
C SER A 672 -18.99 -25.43 20.95
N PRO A 673 -17.84 -24.97 21.50
CA PRO A 673 -16.66 -24.61 20.71
C PRO A 673 -16.12 -25.77 19.86
N GLU A 674 -16.30 -27.02 20.30
CA GLU A 674 -15.92 -28.23 19.55
C GLU A 674 -16.83 -28.41 18.34
N LEU A 675 -18.15 -28.30 18.53
CA LEU A 675 -19.12 -28.41 17.45
C LEU A 675 -18.93 -27.29 16.42
N HIS A 676 -18.71 -26.06 16.87
CA HIS A 676 -18.40 -24.93 15.99
C HIS A 676 -17.14 -25.16 15.14
N ARG A 677 -16.08 -25.76 15.72
CA ARG A 677 -14.86 -26.11 14.98
C ARG A 677 -15.12 -27.18 13.92
N GLU A 678 -15.91 -28.21 14.25
CA GLU A 678 -16.23 -29.28 13.31
C GLU A 678 -17.12 -28.80 12.17
N LEU A 679 -18.13 -27.99 12.46
CA LEU A 679 -18.99 -27.36 11.45
C LEU A 679 -18.16 -26.49 10.48
N ASN A 680 -17.25 -25.66 11.00
CA ASN A 680 -16.37 -24.86 10.15
C ASN A 680 -15.40 -25.71 9.30
N ARG A 681 -14.89 -26.84 9.81
CA ARG A 681 -14.09 -27.77 9.00
C ARG A 681 -14.86 -28.30 7.79
N SER A 682 -16.15 -28.59 7.97
CA SER A 682 -17.01 -29.05 6.88
C SER A 682 -17.20 -27.98 5.80
N ILE A 683 -17.38 -26.72 6.23
CA ILE A 683 -17.46 -25.55 5.35
C ILE A 683 -16.15 -25.35 4.58
N ASP A 684 -15.01 -25.41 5.27
CA ASP A 684 -13.68 -25.27 4.66
C ASP A 684 -13.43 -26.36 3.60
N ALA A 685 -13.83 -27.60 3.88
CA ALA A 685 -13.74 -28.69 2.90
C ALA A 685 -14.61 -28.42 1.66
N ASN A 686 -15.80 -27.85 1.83
CA ASN A 686 -16.67 -27.45 0.74
C ASN A 686 -16.10 -26.28 -0.08
N HIS A 687 -15.49 -25.29 0.56
CA HIS A 687 -14.76 -24.22 -0.13
C HIS A 687 -13.65 -24.79 -1.03
N GLN A 688 -12.82 -25.70 -0.51
CA GLN A 688 -11.74 -26.32 -1.29
C GLN A 688 -12.26 -27.14 -2.48
N ARG A 689 -13.41 -27.82 -2.34
CA ARG A 689 -14.05 -28.56 -3.44
C ARG A 689 -14.51 -27.62 -4.55
N LEU A 690 -15.14 -26.49 -4.20
CA LEU A 690 -15.60 -25.49 -5.17
C LEU A 690 -14.43 -24.82 -5.90
N GLU A 691 -13.33 -24.52 -5.20
CA GLU A 691 -12.12 -23.97 -5.83
C GLU A 691 -11.52 -24.94 -6.87
N LYS A 692 -11.44 -26.24 -6.55
CA LYS A 692 -10.94 -27.26 -7.47
C LYS A 692 -11.83 -27.41 -8.72
N GLN A 693 -13.16 -27.37 -8.54
CA GLN A 693 -14.12 -27.45 -9.66
C GLN A 693 -13.99 -26.27 -10.63
N ALA A 694 -13.62 -25.07 -10.14
CA ALA A 694 -13.51 -23.86 -10.96
C ALA A 694 -12.30 -23.86 -11.94
N ILE A 695 -11.33 -24.77 -11.78
CA ILE A 695 -10.10 -24.79 -12.59
C ILE A 695 -10.33 -25.42 -13.97
N GLY A 696 -11.30 -26.33 -14.11
CA GLY A 696 -11.44 -27.21 -15.28
C GLY A 696 -12.39 -26.78 -16.41
N GLY A 697 -13.23 -25.75 -16.22
CA GLY A 697 -14.43 -25.57 -17.05
C GLY A 697 -14.47 -24.37 -18.03
N PHE A 698 -13.35 -23.73 -18.38
CA PHE A 698 -13.38 -22.61 -19.34
C PHE A 698 -12.61 -22.96 -20.62
N ASP A 699 -13.32 -23.34 -21.67
CA ASP A 699 -12.78 -23.40 -23.04
C ASP A 699 -13.24 -22.16 -23.82
N LEU A 700 -12.28 -21.45 -24.40
CA LEU A 700 -12.53 -20.31 -25.29
C LEU A 700 -13.26 -20.72 -26.57
N ARG A 701 -13.18 -22.00 -26.95
CA ARG A 701 -13.66 -22.53 -28.24
C ARG A 701 -15.07 -23.12 -28.17
N ASP A 702 -15.63 -23.26 -26.98
CA ASP A 702 -16.99 -23.77 -26.79
C ASP A 702 -18.04 -22.91 -27.51
N GLY A 703 -18.94 -23.56 -28.24
CA GLY A 703 -20.06 -22.91 -28.94
C GLY A 703 -19.68 -22.07 -30.16
N ILE A 704 -18.42 -22.04 -30.61
CA ILE A 704 -18.02 -21.28 -31.81
C ILE A 704 -18.68 -21.83 -33.08
N ALA A 705 -18.71 -23.16 -33.24
CA ALA A 705 -19.27 -23.79 -34.44
C ALA A 705 -20.78 -23.52 -34.57
N GLU A 706 -21.52 -23.62 -33.46
CA GLU A 706 -22.95 -23.29 -33.40
C GLU A 706 -23.22 -21.83 -33.74
N ARG A 707 -22.38 -20.91 -33.25
CA ARG A 707 -22.52 -19.49 -33.60
C ARG A 707 -22.21 -19.21 -35.05
N LEU A 708 -21.16 -19.80 -35.59
CA LEU A 708 -20.85 -19.67 -37.02
C LEU A 708 -22.00 -20.20 -37.88
N ALA A 709 -22.69 -21.26 -37.44
CA ALA A 709 -23.87 -21.78 -38.14
C ALA A 709 -25.06 -20.80 -38.16
N GLN A 710 -25.15 -19.86 -37.20
CA GLN A 710 -26.19 -18.83 -37.16
C GLN A 710 -25.94 -17.69 -38.17
N PHE A 711 -24.76 -17.59 -38.78
CA PHE A 711 -24.50 -16.55 -39.77
C PHE A 711 -25.25 -16.89 -41.06
N PRO A 712 -26.01 -15.93 -41.64
CA PRO A 712 -26.74 -16.16 -42.89
C PRO A 712 -25.82 -16.68 -44.02
N ILE A 713 -24.58 -16.19 -44.04
CA ILE A 713 -23.54 -16.53 -45.02
C ILE A 713 -23.13 -18.02 -44.93
N PHE A 714 -23.13 -18.61 -43.73
CA PHE A 714 -22.69 -19.99 -43.48
C PHE A 714 -23.85 -21.01 -43.42
N SER A 715 -25.08 -20.60 -43.74
CA SER A 715 -26.25 -21.49 -43.74
C SER A 715 -26.08 -22.71 -44.66
N GLY A 716 -26.30 -23.93 -44.16
CA GLY A 716 -26.15 -25.16 -44.96
C GLY A 716 -24.71 -25.69 -45.11
N VAL A 717 -23.71 -25.07 -44.48
CA VAL A 717 -22.37 -25.68 -44.32
C VAL A 717 -22.44 -26.76 -43.22
N SER A 718 -21.75 -27.89 -43.42
CA SER A 718 -21.75 -28.97 -42.43
C SER A 718 -21.07 -28.56 -41.12
N ALA A 719 -21.61 -29.02 -39.98
CA ALA A 719 -21.11 -28.67 -38.65
C ALA A 719 -19.61 -28.99 -38.47
N LYS A 720 -19.12 -30.12 -39.00
CA LYS A 720 -17.69 -30.51 -38.98
C LYS A 720 -16.78 -29.47 -39.66
N THR A 721 -17.26 -28.84 -40.73
CA THR A 721 -16.48 -27.86 -41.50
C THR A 721 -16.43 -26.52 -40.76
N LEU A 722 -17.54 -26.11 -40.15
CA LEU A 722 -17.59 -24.93 -39.29
C LEU A 722 -16.76 -25.11 -38.01
N GLU A 723 -16.73 -26.31 -37.45
CA GLU A 723 -15.87 -26.65 -36.31
C GLU A 723 -14.38 -26.56 -36.67
N LYS A 724 -14.00 -27.05 -37.86
CA LYS A 724 -12.64 -26.90 -38.40
C LYS A 724 -12.26 -25.43 -38.60
N LEU A 725 -13.18 -24.63 -39.15
CA LEU A 725 -12.97 -23.18 -39.31
C LEU A 725 -12.80 -22.47 -37.95
N GLY A 726 -13.64 -22.81 -36.98
CA GLY A 726 -13.56 -22.29 -35.61
C GLY A 726 -12.26 -22.66 -34.91
N LYS A 727 -11.78 -23.91 -35.08
CA LYS A 727 -10.50 -24.38 -34.53
C LYS A 727 -9.28 -23.66 -35.13
N GLU A 728 -9.39 -23.19 -36.36
CA GLU A 728 -8.31 -22.51 -37.06
C GLU A 728 -8.28 -20.99 -36.89
N ALA A 729 -9.40 -20.40 -36.45
CA ALA A 729 -9.56 -18.98 -36.16
C ALA A 729 -9.00 -18.62 -34.77
N SER A 730 -8.51 -17.38 -34.63
CA SER A 730 -8.14 -16.83 -33.32
C SER A 730 -9.21 -15.89 -32.81
N ILE A 731 -9.37 -15.79 -31.49
CA ILE A 731 -10.41 -14.97 -30.87
C ILE A 731 -9.83 -13.61 -30.46
N GLN A 732 -10.59 -12.53 -30.68
CA GLN A 732 -10.20 -11.18 -30.30
C GLN A 732 -11.36 -10.46 -29.61
N PHE A 733 -11.14 -10.06 -28.35
CA PHE A 733 -12.03 -9.15 -27.63
C PHE A 733 -11.57 -7.70 -27.84
N VAL A 734 -12.49 -6.84 -28.27
CA VAL A 734 -12.19 -5.47 -28.68
C VAL A 734 -13.04 -4.48 -27.91
N SER A 735 -12.39 -3.47 -27.33
CA SER A 735 -13.06 -2.40 -26.58
C SER A 735 -13.64 -1.32 -27.51
N PRO A 736 -14.70 -0.62 -27.08
CA PRO A 736 -15.20 0.58 -27.74
C PRO A 736 -14.10 1.58 -28.12
N GLY A 737 -14.24 2.21 -29.29
CA GLY A 737 -13.31 3.21 -29.84
C GLY A 737 -12.12 2.64 -30.61
N THR A 738 -11.89 1.33 -30.58
CA THR A 738 -10.80 0.67 -31.32
C THR A 738 -11.08 0.71 -32.82
N VAL A 739 -10.11 1.18 -33.60
CA VAL A 739 -10.14 1.12 -35.07
C VAL A 739 -9.52 -0.19 -35.52
N LEU A 740 -10.31 -1.05 -36.17
CA LEU A 740 -9.86 -2.38 -36.64
C LEU A 740 -9.19 -2.30 -38.01
N LEU A 741 -9.77 -1.51 -38.90
CA LEU A 741 -9.30 -1.28 -40.25
C LEU A 741 -9.25 0.22 -40.50
N THR A 742 -8.16 0.66 -41.10
CA THR A 742 -7.99 2.03 -41.58
C THR A 742 -8.21 2.08 -43.09
N ARG A 743 -8.63 3.25 -43.59
CA ARG A 743 -8.84 3.49 -45.02
C ARG A 743 -7.53 3.19 -45.78
N ASP A 744 -7.64 2.54 -46.92
CA ASP A 744 -6.54 2.08 -47.80
C ASP A 744 -5.62 0.99 -47.23
N GLN A 745 -5.97 0.38 -46.10
CA GLN A 745 -5.22 -0.75 -45.55
C GLN A 745 -5.50 -2.04 -46.35
N LYS A 746 -4.45 -2.81 -46.68
CA LYS A 746 -4.60 -4.17 -47.21
C LYS A 746 -5.12 -5.10 -46.11
N VAL A 747 -6.30 -5.70 -46.32
CA VAL A 747 -6.92 -6.62 -45.36
C VAL A 747 -6.15 -7.94 -45.35
N ARG A 748 -5.48 -8.24 -44.23
CA ARG A 748 -4.72 -9.50 -44.04
C ARG A 748 -5.54 -10.60 -43.35
N SER A 749 -6.61 -10.21 -42.67
CA SER A 749 -7.50 -11.09 -41.92
C SER A 749 -8.94 -10.59 -42.04
N VAL A 750 -9.88 -11.53 -42.01
CA VAL A 750 -11.32 -11.30 -42.01
C VAL A 750 -11.83 -11.43 -40.58
N PHE A 751 -12.77 -10.57 -40.19
CA PHE A 751 -13.27 -10.51 -38.82
C PHE A 751 -14.79 -10.75 -38.73
N PRO A 752 -15.26 -12.00 -38.57
CA PRO A 752 -16.65 -12.28 -38.24
C PRO A 752 -17.02 -11.69 -36.87
N ILE A 753 -18.11 -10.92 -36.81
CA ILE A 753 -18.64 -10.34 -35.57
C ILE A 753 -19.53 -11.38 -34.89
N LEU A 754 -19.03 -12.00 -33.82
CA LEU A 754 -19.82 -12.95 -33.04
C LEU A 754 -20.83 -12.23 -32.14
N SER A 755 -20.42 -11.12 -31.51
CA SER A 755 -21.35 -10.15 -30.95
C SER A 755 -20.66 -8.80 -30.72
N GLY A 756 -21.46 -7.76 -30.49
CA GLY A 756 -21.04 -6.37 -30.43
C GLY A 756 -21.57 -5.58 -31.63
N VAL A 757 -21.14 -4.33 -31.74
CA VAL A 757 -21.54 -3.45 -32.83
C VAL A 757 -20.31 -2.68 -33.30
N ALA A 758 -20.09 -2.70 -34.61
CA ALA A 758 -19.07 -1.91 -35.27
C ALA A 758 -19.71 -0.84 -36.17
N GLU A 759 -19.04 0.28 -36.35
CA GLU A 759 -19.39 1.32 -37.29
C GLU A 759 -18.42 1.25 -38.47
N TYR A 760 -18.98 1.21 -39.67
CA TYR A 760 -18.30 1.16 -40.94
C TYR A 760 -18.45 2.54 -41.59
N HIS A 761 -17.35 3.29 -41.68
CA HIS A 761 -17.32 4.66 -42.20
C HIS A 761 -16.79 4.67 -43.63
N GLN A 762 -17.66 4.90 -44.62
CA GLN A 762 -17.30 5.02 -46.04
C GLN A 762 -17.87 6.32 -46.63
N ALA A 763 -16.99 7.20 -47.14
CA ALA A 763 -17.35 8.38 -47.93
C ALA A 763 -18.50 9.26 -47.39
N GLY A 764 -18.64 9.39 -46.05
CA GLY A 764 -19.67 10.22 -45.41
C GLY A 764 -20.92 9.46 -44.94
N ILE A 765 -20.99 8.15 -45.16
CA ILE A 765 -22.07 7.28 -44.66
C ILE A 765 -21.52 6.41 -43.52
N ASP A 766 -22.17 6.51 -42.36
CA ASP A 766 -21.87 5.74 -41.16
C ASP A 766 -22.87 4.58 -41.04
N ARG A 767 -22.39 3.36 -41.27
CA ARG A 767 -23.22 2.15 -41.21
C ARG A 767 -22.90 1.32 -39.98
N LYS A 768 -23.93 0.84 -39.27
CA LYS A 768 -23.76 -0.11 -38.17
C LYS A 768 -23.70 -1.54 -38.70
N LEU A 769 -22.70 -2.27 -38.24
CA LEU A 769 -22.51 -3.71 -38.44
C LEU A 769 -22.91 -4.44 -37.15
N GLU A 770 -23.72 -5.48 -37.31
CA GLU A 770 -24.34 -6.22 -36.22
C GLU A 770 -23.77 -7.65 -36.11
N PRO A 771 -24.07 -8.38 -35.02
CA PRO A 771 -23.67 -9.78 -34.90
C PRO A 771 -24.18 -10.60 -36.10
N GLY A 772 -23.28 -11.36 -36.74
CA GLY A 772 -23.57 -12.06 -37.99
C GLY A 772 -22.95 -11.42 -39.24
N ASP A 773 -22.50 -10.16 -39.16
CA ASP A 773 -21.72 -9.53 -40.22
C ASP A 773 -20.24 -9.95 -40.18
N ILE A 774 -19.58 -9.86 -41.34
CA ILE A 774 -18.17 -10.21 -41.51
C ILE A 774 -17.39 -8.98 -42.00
N ILE A 775 -16.54 -8.42 -41.14
CA ILE A 775 -15.72 -7.25 -41.48
C ILE A 775 -14.56 -7.68 -42.38
N GLY A 776 -14.38 -6.95 -43.49
CA GLY A 776 -13.24 -7.10 -44.40
C GLY A 776 -13.37 -8.26 -45.40
N ALA A 777 -14.52 -8.95 -45.44
CA ALA A 777 -14.79 -9.96 -46.47
C ALA A 777 -14.89 -9.34 -47.87
N ASP A 778 -15.47 -8.15 -47.98
CA ASP A 778 -15.78 -7.50 -49.25
C ASP A 778 -14.50 -7.02 -49.96
N CYS A 779 -13.57 -6.47 -49.17
CA CYS A 779 -12.25 -6.08 -49.67
C CYS A 779 -11.40 -7.27 -50.14
N PHE A 780 -11.75 -8.48 -49.70
CA PHE A 780 -11.04 -9.69 -50.06
C PHE A 780 -11.49 -10.27 -51.41
N ILE A 781 -12.79 -10.22 -51.73
CA ILE A 781 -13.35 -10.74 -52.99
C ILE A 781 -12.89 -9.92 -54.20
N ASP A 782 -12.87 -8.59 -54.08
CA ASP A 782 -12.54 -7.71 -55.22
C ASP A 782 -11.05 -7.44 -55.42
N LYS A 783 -10.17 -8.04 -54.62
CA LYS A 783 -8.72 -7.73 -54.57
C LYS A 783 -8.39 -6.24 -54.34
N ARG A 784 -9.32 -5.44 -53.79
CA ARG A 784 -9.15 -3.99 -53.55
C ARG A 784 -8.69 -3.68 -52.12
N LYS A 785 -8.06 -2.52 -51.91
CA LYS A 785 -7.76 -1.98 -50.57
C LYS A 785 -9.06 -1.66 -49.83
N CYS A 786 -9.06 -1.69 -48.50
CA CYS A 786 -10.25 -1.37 -47.71
C CYS A 786 -10.64 0.12 -47.90
N LEU A 787 -11.82 0.39 -48.46
CA LEU A 787 -12.27 1.76 -48.78
C LEU A 787 -12.86 2.49 -47.57
N ALA A 788 -13.00 1.81 -46.44
CA ALA A 788 -13.68 2.31 -45.24
C ALA A 788 -12.84 2.11 -43.97
N ALA A 789 -13.07 2.96 -42.99
CA ALA A 789 -12.55 2.77 -41.64
C ALA A 789 -13.61 2.05 -40.79
N VAL A 790 -13.19 1.02 -40.04
CA VAL A 790 -14.11 0.28 -39.16
C VAL A 790 -13.76 0.51 -37.71
N ARG A 791 -14.70 1.06 -36.95
CA ARG A 791 -14.55 1.40 -35.54
C ARG A 791 -15.51 0.57 -34.69
N ILE A 792 -15.01 0.01 -33.60
CA ILE A 792 -15.87 -0.69 -32.65
C ILE A 792 -16.61 0.31 -31.75
N ILE A 793 -17.94 0.19 -31.64
CA ILE A 793 -18.78 1.09 -30.83
C ILE A 793 -19.05 0.49 -29.45
N LYS A 794 -19.36 -0.82 -29.41
CA LYS A 794 -19.63 -1.58 -28.19
C LYS A 794 -18.57 -2.66 -28.00
N TYR A 795 -18.41 -3.18 -26.79
CA TYR A 795 -17.55 -4.35 -26.58
C TYR A 795 -17.93 -5.44 -27.57
N SER A 796 -16.95 -5.86 -28.36
CA SER A 796 -17.17 -6.75 -29.50
C SER A 796 -16.24 -7.93 -29.42
N HIS A 797 -16.80 -9.10 -29.69
CA HIS A 797 -16.08 -10.35 -29.75
C HIS A 797 -15.99 -10.79 -31.20
N LEU A 798 -14.75 -10.83 -31.71
CA LEU A 798 -14.47 -11.07 -33.11
C LEU A 798 -13.69 -12.37 -33.27
N LEU A 799 -14.01 -13.11 -34.31
CA LEU A 799 -13.09 -14.12 -34.82
C LEU A 799 -12.09 -13.45 -35.75
N VAL A 800 -10.86 -13.93 -35.80
CA VAL A 800 -9.83 -13.47 -36.73
C VAL A 800 -9.43 -14.66 -37.57
N ILE A 801 -9.79 -14.62 -38.84
CA ILE A 801 -9.46 -15.65 -39.81
C ILE A 801 -8.45 -15.06 -40.79
N SER A 802 -7.27 -15.66 -40.91
CA SER A 802 -6.27 -15.18 -41.87
C SER A 802 -6.81 -15.30 -43.31
N SER A 803 -6.55 -14.28 -44.13
CA SER A 803 -6.95 -14.23 -45.55
C SER A 803 -6.66 -15.50 -46.34
N ARG A 804 -5.47 -16.10 -46.20
CA ARG A 804 -5.11 -17.36 -46.87
C ARG A 804 -6.05 -18.52 -46.53
N LYS A 805 -6.41 -18.65 -45.26
CA LYS A 805 -7.30 -19.72 -44.77
C LYS A 805 -8.75 -19.49 -45.15
N PHE A 806 -9.21 -18.24 -45.06
CA PHE A 806 -10.55 -17.88 -45.50
C PHE A 806 -10.73 -18.14 -47.00
N LYS A 807 -9.69 -17.87 -47.81
CA LYS A 807 -9.68 -18.21 -49.24
C LYS A 807 -9.84 -19.72 -49.47
N LYS A 808 -9.03 -20.53 -48.78
CA LYS A 808 -9.10 -21.99 -48.88
C LYS A 808 -10.48 -22.52 -48.48
N PHE A 809 -11.08 -21.94 -47.43
CA PHE A 809 -12.44 -22.28 -47.00
C PHE A 809 -13.49 -21.96 -48.07
N LEU A 810 -13.38 -20.80 -48.75
CA LEU A 810 -14.28 -20.41 -49.84
C LEU A 810 -14.10 -21.29 -51.09
N GLU A 811 -12.87 -21.74 -51.38
CA GLU A 811 -12.57 -22.68 -52.46
C GLU A 811 -13.17 -24.08 -52.18
N GLU A 812 -13.14 -24.53 -50.92
CA GLU A 812 -13.75 -25.79 -50.47
C GLU A 812 -15.29 -25.72 -50.37
N ASN A 813 -15.88 -24.52 -50.23
CA ASN A 813 -17.33 -24.31 -50.04
C ASN A 813 -17.87 -23.20 -50.97
N PRO A 814 -18.01 -23.47 -52.29
CA PRO A 814 -18.38 -22.46 -53.28
C PRO A 814 -19.77 -21.81 -53.02
N GLN A 815 -20.66 -22.51 -52.32
CA GLN A 815 -21.98 -22.00 -51.95
C GLN A 815 -21.90 -20.75 -51.05
N VAL A 816 -20.90 -20.70 -50.16
CA VAL A 816 -20.66 -19.56 -49.27
C VAL A 816 -20.16 -18.35 -50.06
N LYS A 817 -19.31 -18.59 -51.07
CA LYS A 817 -18.76 -17.54 -51.93
C LYS A 817 -19.85 -16.82 -52.72
N VAL A 818 -20.78 -17.58 -53.33
CA VAL A 818 -21.91 -17.03 -54.10
C VAL A 818 -22.82 -16.18 -53.21
N ARG A 819 -23.08 -16.61 -51.96
CA ARG A 819 -23.88 -15.82 -51.02
C ARG A 819 -23.17 -14.55 -50.56
N LEU A 820 -21.85 -14.59 -50.40
CA LEU A 820 -21.07 -13.42 -50.03
C LEU A 820 -21.05 -12.39 -51.18
N GLU A 821 -20.93 -12.85 -52.43
CA GLU A 821 -21.04 -12.02 -53.63
C GLU A 821 -22.44 -11.42 -53.80
N ARG A 822 -23.51 -12.20 -53.56
CA ARG A 822 -24.89 -11.70 -53.58
C ARG A 822 -25.15 -10.68 -52.47
N ALA A 823 -24.74 -10.99 -51.23
CA ALA A 823 -24.86 -10.06 -50.12
C ALA A 823 -24.11 -8.75 -50.40
N ASN A 824 -22.98 -8.80 -51.11
CA ASN A 824 -22.22 -7.59 -51.48
C ASN A 824 -22.87 -6.79 -52.61
N LYS A 825 -23.46 -7.44 -53.62
CA LYS A 825 -24.26 -6.75 -54.63
C LYS A 825 -25.49 -6.06 -54.03
N ASP A 826 -26.23 -6.77 -53.17
CA ASP A 826 -27.36 -6.20 -52.44
C ASP A 826 -26.90 -5.02 -51.55
N ARG A 827 -25.66 -5.06 -51.03
CA ARG A 827 -25.05 -3.98 -50.23
C ARG A 827 -24.58 -2.78 -51.05
N GLU A 828 -24.23 -2.95 -52.32
CA GLU A 828 -23.88 -1.86 -53.26
C GLU A 828 -25.12 -1.20 -53.87
N GLU A 829 -26.24 -1.93 -54.03
CA GLU A 829 -27.51 -1.37 -54.53
C GLU A 829 -28.30 -0.57 -53.48
N LEU A 830 -27.97 -0.73 -52.19
CA LEU A 830 -28.56 -0.03 -51.03
C LEU A 830 -27.76 1.20 -50.56
N SER A 831 -26.58 1.46 -51.16
CA SER A 831 -25.69 2.59 -50.87
C SER A 831 -25.69 3.62 -51.98
#